data_AF-A0A972UWS1-F1
#
_entry.id   AF-A0A972UWS1-F1
#
_cell.length_a   1.000
_cell.length_b   1.000
_cell.length_c   1.000
_cell.angle_alpha   90.00
_cell.angle_beta   90.00
_cell.angle_gamma   90.00
#
_symmetry.space_group_name_H-M   'P 1'
#
loop_
_entity.id
_entity.type
_entity.pdbx_description
1 polymer ?
#
loop_
_entity_poly.entity_id
_entity_poly.type
_entity_poly.pdbx_seq_one_letter_code
_entity_poly.pdbx_strand_id
1 'polypeptide(L)'
;MKKIFPASRLYLILFCISLFVSILYGCTSEPPFSKTPPEDVTRRMDRDQMLWQMGITIPDLPLRLEYPNAPKNAFPSDSLNPEGNWTDDYGHTIVRSSWGLWNNYDDTEEGLFPGPNPERLGDYTPIDLLKMNNGNEVKTVEDWWEKRRPEILNDVQEHLYGKFPSKELLPEVTFTVTTTKGGRGNSAYIQKEITGKIDISGYPEVRDKPLIEAILRIPASAKGPVPVIVGFGGSPERLWRLANEHGWGACSFNPNSIQPDNGIGLTSYLIGLVNKGNWRKPDDWGSIGAWSWGISRLLDYFETDDNVNEKAVGLTGHSRYGKATLYTMATEPRLAIAFPSDGGSLGTAINRRHWGQDLENSTWENEYHWMAGNFFKWAGELVPGQYLPRKIEECPVDAHSLLALCAPRPLLLNGGNGSSWTDPYGQYLTTKYATPVYEFLGVKGIVMPDPKPIIDVGYIEGGLAYRYHNGGHTDAPEWPTFFEFAAKFIDAPTLSVSDNIIILGKNGGSEQITISANTDWDFNNTADWVNVARSSENSELLNITASPNNSDKGKSANVIIESEGHKINIHIYQATINPVLTTSLSEFTLSGKEDSQANIIIASNTAWKVESEENWLSFDVIAGVNQQEISIKAIANPQVEKRSGTVILSGLGLDVWNVTITQEEGEPTLRLFSNSVNLGADEGTNNSVFVVTNTSPTITSSADWISGEVTSGGRFSRLNVNYLENNTGANRKAKLSIKVNGLDPQTIEVTQTAK
;
A
#
# COMPACT_ATOMS: atom_id res chain seq x y z
N MET A 1 48.14 -50.52 4.26
CA MET A 1 48.63 -49.23 4.80
C MET A 1 48.76 -48.22 3.67
N LYS A 2 47.84 -47.27 3.59
CA LYS A 2 48.00 -45.91 3.00
C LYS A 2 46.68 -45.17 3.24
N LYS A 3 46.67 -44.30 4.24
CA LYS A 3 45.57 -43.36 4.54
C LYS A 3 45.69 -42.18 3.57
N ILE A 4 44.60 -41.81 2.91
CA ILE A 4 44.47 -40.60 2.10
C ILE A 4 43.75 -39.56 2.97
N PHE A 5 44.37 -38.40 3.18
CA PHE A 5 43.80 -37.23 3.88
C PHE A 5 43.17 -36.27 2.86
N PRO A 6 42.10 -35.51 3.18
CA PRO A 6 41.40 -34.68 2.21
C PRO A 6 42.03 -33.28 2.07
N ALA A 7 41.96 -32.76 0.85
CA ALA A 7 42.56 -31.52 0.35
C ALA A 7 41.97 -30.20 0.91
N SER A 8 41.13 -30.25 1.95
CA SER A 8 40.40 -29.09 2.47
C SER A 8 41.22 -28.18 3.40
N ARG A 9 42.38 -28.63 3.90
CA ARG A 9 43.24 -27.80 4.77
C ARG A 9 44.30 -26.97 4.03
N LEU A 10 44.59 -27.28 2.77
CA LEU A 10 45.60 -26.54 1.99
C LEU A 10 45.05 -25.21 1.43
N TYR A 11 43.76 -25.16 1.10
CA TYR A 11 43.08 -23.94 0.67
C TYR A 11 42.93 -22.91 1.80
N LEU A 12 42.70 -23.36 3.04
CA LEU A 12 42.56 -22.46 4.19
C LEU A 12 43.90 -21.77 4.56
N ILE A 13 45.03 -22.46 4.39
CA ILE A 13 46.36 -21.91 4.71
C ILE A 13 46.85 -20.95 3.62
N LEU A 14 46.56 -21.22 2.35
CA LEU A 14 46.88 -20.31 1.23
C LEU A 14 46.01 -19.04 1.26
N PHE A 15 44.73 -19.14 1.67
CA PHE A 15 43.85 -17.98 1.85
C PHE A 15 44.25 -17.11 3.05
N CYS A 16 44.71 -17.72 4.16
CA CYS A 16 45.22 -16.97 5.31
C CYS A 16 46.56 -16.26 5.02
N ILE A 17 47.44 -16.83 4.19
CA ILE A 17 48.72 -16.21 3.83
C ILE A 17 48.51 -15.09 2.78
N SER A 18 47.55 -15.21 1.85
CA SER A 18 47.21 -14.09 0.97
C SER A 18 46.54 -12.94 1.73
N LEU A 19 45.67 -13.22 2.71
CA LEU A 19 45.11 -12.18 3.59
C LEU A 19 46.20 -11.45 4.39
N PHE A 20 47.20 -12.17 4.91
CA PHE A 20 48.28 -11.56 5.70
C PHE A 20 49.26 -10.71 4.88
N VAL A 21 49.47 -11.04 3.60
CA VAL A 21 50.33 -10.24 2.70
C VAL A 21 49.59 -9.03 2.13
N SER A 22 48.26 -9.09 1.97
CA SER A 22 47.44 -7.93 1.59
C SER A 22 47.28 -6.88 2.71
N ILE A 23 47.42 -7.27 3.98
CA ILE A 23 47.36 -6.35 5.13
C ILE A 23 48.63 -5.48 5.25
N LEU A 24 49.76 -5.91 4.67
CA LEU A 24 51.03 -5.17 4.73
C LEU A 24 51.30 -4.22 3.55
N TYR A 25 50.49 -4.29 2.48
CA TYR A 25 50.61 -3.42 1.29
C TYR A 25 49.28 -2.78 0.85
N GLY A 26 48.39 -2.51 1.81
CA GLY A 26 47.17 -1.71 1.59
C GLY A 26 47.41 -0.23 1.89
N CYS A 27 47.45 0.58 0.83
CA CYS A 27 47.24 2.03 0.76
C CYS A 27 47.35 2.85 2.07
N THR A 28 48.46 3.58 2.21
CA THR A 28 48.63 4.73 3.11
C THR A 28 47.93 5.98 2.57
N SER A 29 46.69 5.87 2.08
CA SER A 29 45.88 7.04 1.73
C SER A 29 45.04 7.43 2.93
N GLU A 30 45.15 8.68 3.39
CA GLU A 30 44.22 9.24 4.38
C GLU A 30 42.77 8.99 3.95
N PRO A 31 41.84 8.79 4.91
CA PRO A 31 40.42 8.62 4.57
C PRO A 31 39.97 9.81 3.71
N PRO A 32 39.25 9.58 2.59
CA PRO A 32 38.75 10.68 1.75
C PRO A 32 37.64 11.48 2.44
N PHE A 33 37.26 11.09 3.67
CA PHE A 33 36.25 11.72 4.50
C PHE A 33 36.88 12.26 5.79
N SER A 34 36.38 13.40 6.24
CA SER A 34 36.75 13.95 7.55
C SER A 34 36.34 12.98 8.66
N LYS A 35 37.17 12.91 9.71
CA LYS A 35 36.90 12.05 10.89
C LYS A 35 35.55 12.38 11.54
N THR A 36 35.19 13.65 11.57
CA THR A 36 33.88 14.16 12.01
C THR A 36 33.07 14.63 10.80
N PRO A 37 31.76 14.36 10.73
CA PRO A 37 30.93 14.89 9.66
C PRO A 37 30.94 16.43 9.66
N PRO A 38 31.00 17.08 8.49
CA PRO A 38 30.87 18.53 8.40
C PRO A 38 29.44 19.01 8.72
N GLU A 39 29.23 20.31 8.79
CA GLU A 39 27.88 20.86 9.03
C GLU A 39 26.94 20.67 7.83
N ASP A 40 27.48 20.65 6.62
CA ASP A 40 26.78 20.56 5.33
C ASP A 40 26.79 19.14 4.73
N VAL A 41 26.65 18.11 5.58
CA VAL A 41 26.60 16.70 5.14
C VAL A 41 25.53 16.49 4.06
N THR A 42 25.93 15.88 2.95
CA THR A 42 25.01 15.45 1.89
C THR A 42 24.68 13.96 2.01
N ARG A 43 23.61 13.54 1.33
CA ARG A 43 23.21 12.12 1.24
C ARG A 43 24.33 11.25 0.67
N ARG A 44 25.06 11.75 -0.34
CA ARG A 44 26.20 11.04 -0.96
C ARG A 44 27.37 10.93 -0.01
N MET A 45 27.70 11.99 0.72
CA MET A 45 28.82 11.96 1.67
C MET A 45 28.62 10.89 2.72
N ASP A 46 27.45 10.80 3.37
CA ASP A 46 27.19 9.77 4.38
C ASP A 46 27.14 8.36 3.77
N ARG A 47 26.49 8.18 2.62
CA ARG A 47 26.47 6.88 1.90
C ARG A 47 27.87 6.41 1.51
N ASP A 48 28.65 7.27 0.87
CA ASP A 48 29.96 6.92 0.32
C ASP A 48 30.97 6.73 1.46
N GLN A 49 30.82 7.46 2.56
CA GLN A 49 31.57 7.23 3.79
C GLN A 49 31.22 5.86 4.41
N MET A 50 29.95 5.46 4.42
CA MET A 50 29.53 4.11 4.85
C MET A 50 30.15 3.01 3.99
N LEU A 51 30.08 3.15 2.66
CA LEU A 51 30.71 2.23 1.72
C LEU A 51 32.22 2.12 1.94
N TRP A 52 32.89 3.25 2.18
CA TRP A 52 34.32 3.29 2.50
C TRP A 52 34.65 2.58 3.82
N GLN A 53 33.87 2.81 4.88
CA GLN A 53 34.05 2.09 6.16
C GLN A 53 33.99 0.57 5.99
N MET A 54 33.16 0.11 5.05
CA MET A 54 32.95 -1.31 4.78
C MET A 54 33.93 -1.89 3.76
N GLY A 55 34.77 -1.06 3.12
CA GLY A 55 35.63 -1.49 2.02
C GLY A 55 34.85 -1.94 0.79
N ILE A 56 33.63 -1.42 0.60
CA ILE A 56 32.75 -1.76 -0.52
C ILE A 56 32.84 -0.66 -1.57
N THR A 57 32.99 -1.05 -2.83
CA THR A 57 33.00 -0.13 -3.96
C THR A 57 31.83 -0.47 -4.88
N ILE A 58 31.03 0.54 -5.21
CA ILE A 58 30.00 0.42 -6.24
C ILE A 58 30.73 0.16 -7.58
N PRO A 59 30.33 -0.86 -8.36
CA PRO A 59 31.01 -1.20 -9.59
C PRO A 59 30.97 -0.02 -10.57
N ASP A 60 32.08 0.18 -11.29
CA ASP A 60 32.09 1.04 -12.46
C ASP A 60 31.43 0.26 -13.61
N LEU A 61 30.20 0.64 -13.94
CA LEU A 61 29.40 -0.05 -14.95
C LEU A 61 29.60 0.66 -16.29
N PRO A 62 29.72 -0.09 -17.42
CA PRO A 62 29.70 0.55 -18.72
C PRO A 62 28.36 1.26 -18.93
N LEU A 63 28.35 2.18 -19.90
CA LEU A 63 27.14 2.87 -20.34
C LEU A 63 26.03 1.84 -20.57
N ARG A 64 24.80 2.18 -20.24
CA ARG A 64 23.67 1.25 -20.33
C ARG A 64 23.53 0.65 -21.74
N LEU A 65 23.83 1.44 -22.77
CA LEU A 65 23.85 1.02 -24.19
C LEU A 65 24.90 -0.03 -24.52
N GLU A 66 25.99 -0.08 -23.74
CA GLU A 66 27.11 -0.99 -23.92
C GLU A 66 27.08 -2.14 -22.89
N TYR A 67 26.04 -2.18 -22.03
CA TYR A 67 25.98 -3.12 -20.93
C TYR A 67 25.60 -4.52 -21.44
N PRO A 68 26.45 -5.54 -21.24
CA PRO A 68 26.25 -6.86 -21.86
C PRO A 68 25.01 -7.60 -21.33
N ASN A 69 24.58 -7.28 -20.10
CA ASN A 69 23.41 -7.87 -19.47
C ASN A 69 22.18 -6.94 -19.55
N ALA A 70 22.18 -5.96 -20.45
CA ALA A 70 20.98 -5.17 -20.70
C ALA A 70 19.85 -6.11 -21.16
N PRO A 71 18.62 -5.93 -20.67
CA PRO A 71 17.56 -6.86 -21.00
C PRO A 71 17.28 -6.88 -22.51
N LYS A 72 17.11 -8.08 -23.08
CA LYS A 72 16.73 -8.26 -24.49
C LYS A 72 15.48 -7.40 -24.77
N ASN A 73 15.53 -6.60 -25.84
CA ASN A 73 14.51 -5.64 -26.28
C ASN A 73 14.29 -4.41 -25.37
N ALA A 74 15.18 -4.14 -24.42
CA ALA A 74 15.16 -2.88 -23.67
C ALA A 74 15.96 -1.79 -24.40
N PHE A 75 15.49 -0.55 -24.33
CA PHE A 75 16.13 0.63 -24.89
C PHE A 75 15.83 1.88 -24.04
N PRO A 76 16.60 2.97 -24.13
CA PRO A 76 16.33 4.18 -23.34
C PRO A 76 14.93 4.75 -23.56
N SER A 77 14.23 5.11 -22.47
CA SER A 77 12.95 5.83 -22.55
C SER A 77 13.13 7.26 -23.09
N ASP A 78 14.30 7.85 -22.85
CA ASP A 78 14.75 9.10 -23.45
C ASP A 78 16.08 8.85 -24.15
N SER A 79 16.09 8.90 -25.48
CA SER A 79 17.29 8.68 -26.28
C SER A 79 18.37 9.75 -26.09
N LEU A 80 18.00 10.94 -25.59
CA LEU A 80 18.94 11.99 -25.20
C LEU A 80 19.55 11.76 -23.81
N ASN A 81 18.96 10.86 -23.02
CA ASN A 81 19.43 10.46 -21.71
C ASN A 81 19.48 8.92 -21.59
N PRO A 82 20.41 8.24 -22.28
CA PRO A 82 20.52 6.78 -22.28
C PRO A 82 20.85 6.19 -20.90
N GLU A 83 21.28 7.01 -19.95
CA GLU A 83 21.53 6.61 -18.56
C GLU A 83 20.30 6.77 -17.64
N GLY A 84 19.19 7.31 -18.15
CA GLY A 84 17.90 7.41 -17.47
C GLY A 84 17.12 6.09 -17.46
N ASN A 85 15.80 6.16 -17.30
CA ASN A 85 14.96 4.97 -17.39
C ASN A 85 14.99 4.37 -18.80
N TRP A 86 14.86 3.06 -18.87
CA TRP A 86 14.69 2.31 -20.10
C TRP A 86 13.25 1.84 -20.21
N THR A 87 12.87 1.39 -21.40
CA THR A 87 11.59 0.75 -21.69
C THR A 87 11.81 -0.45 -22.60
N ASP A 88 10.82 -1.34 -22.68
CA ASP A 88 10.77 -2.37 -23.72
C ASP A 88 9.68 -2.07 -24.77
N ASP A 89 9.49 -3.03 -25.67
CA ASP A 89 8.44 -3.03 -26.70
C ASP A 89 7.01 -3.06 -26.14
N TYR A 90 6.83 -3.14 -24.81
CA TYR A 90 5.52 -3.07 -24.16
C TYR A 90 5.35 -1.79 -23.35
N GLY A 91 6.26 -0.81 -23.46
CA GLY A 91 6.16 0.45 -22.71
C GLY A 91 6.42 0.29 -21.21
N HIS A 92 6.91 -0.88 -20.79
CA HIS A 92 7.22 -1.18 -19.40
C HIS A 92 8.45 -0.40 -18.97
N THR A 93 8.38 0.27 -17.81
CA THR A 93 9.57 0.94 -17.28
C THR A 93 10.59 -0.11 -16.85
N ILE A 94 11.83 0.08 -17.29
CA ILE A 94 12.98 -0.77 -16.98
C ILE A 94 14.05 0.10 -16.33
N VAL A 95 14.55 -0.32 -15.18
CA VAL A 95 15.49 0.47 -14.38
C VAL A 95 16.74 -0.35 -14.10
N ARG A 96 17.93 0.26 -14.25
CA ARG A 96 19.19 -0.33 -13.80
C ARG A 96 19.58 0.21 -12.43
N SER A 97 19.81 -0.66 -11.45
CA SER A 97 20.41 -0.29 -10.17
C SER A 97 21.86 0.15 -10.33
N SER A 98 22.44 0.78 -9.30
CA SER A 98 23.87 1.16 -9.33
C SER A 98 24.82 -0.04 -9.31
N TRP A 99 24.28 -1.26 -9.18
CA TRP A 99 25.01 -2.52 -9.13
C TRP A 99 24.86 -3.34 -10.41
N GLY A 100 24.20 -2.78 -11.43
CA GLY A 100 24.05 -3.40 -12.75
C GLY A 100 22.86 -4.35 -12.87
N LEU A 101 22.03 -4.47 -11.84
CA LEU A 101 20.78 -5.23 -11.90
C LEU A 101 19.73 -4.43 -12.66
N TRP A 102 19.03 -5.09 -13.58
CA TRP A 102 17.96 -4.52 -14.37
C TRP A 102 16.62 -5.08 -13.93
N ASN A 103 15.72 -4.19 -13.55
CA ASN A 103 14.43 -4.53 -13.00
C ASN A 103 13.35 -4.13 -14.01
N ASN A 104 12.34 -4.99 -14.18
CA ASN A 104 11.17 -4.73 -15.03
C ASN A 104 9.95 -4.34 -14.18
N TYR A 105 9.00 -3.66 -14.81
CA TYR A 105 7.67 -3.47 -14.27
C TYR A 105 6.65 -3.76 -15.35
N ASP A 106 5.80 -4.76 -15.09
CA ASP A 106 4.47 -5.02 -15.66
C ASP A 106 4.34 -6.38 -16.42
N ASP A 107 3.55 -7.30 -15.81
CA ASP A 107 3.05 -8.56 -16.39
C ASP A 107 1.49 -8.53 -16.44
N THR A 108 0.87 -7.35 -16.52
CA THR A 108 -0.58 -7.19 -16.39
C THR A 108 -1.36 -7.93 -17.49
N GLU A 109 -0.78 -8.06 -18.69
CA GLU A 109 -1.36 -8.85 -19.79
C GLU A 109 -1.34 -10.36 -19.52
N GLU A 110 -0.38 -10.86 -18.72
CA GLU A 110 -0.22 -12.30 -18.40
C GLU A 110 -0.79 -12.67 -17.02
N GLY A 111 -1.30 -11.69 -16.29
CA GLY A 111 -1.88 -11.86 -14.96
C GLY A 111 -0.80 -12.27 -13.98
N LEU A 112 0.13 -11.33 -13.70
CA LEU A 112 1.16 -11.30 -12.65
C LEU A 112 1.46 -12.69 -12.08
N PHE A 113 2.68 -13.19 -12.35
CA PHE A 113 3.41 -14.35 -11.79
C PHE A 113 3.72 -15.46 -12.80
N PRO A 114 4.97 -15.95 -12.79
CA PRO A 114 6.17 -15.24 -13.27
C PRO A 114 6.04 -14.87 -14.75
N GLY A 115 6.50 -13.68 -15.12
CA GLY A 115 6.52 -13.23 -16.52
C GLY A 115 7.36 -14.12 -17.44
N PRO A 116 7.31 -13.88 -18.75
CA PRO A 116 7.79 -14.82 -19.78
C PRO A 116 9.32 -14.93 -19.83
N ASN A 117 10.05 -14.17 -19.01
CA ASN A 117 11.50 -14.12 -19.00
C ASN A 117 12.11 -14.74 -17.71
N PRO A 118 12.20 -16.07 -17.65
CA PRO A 118 12.79 -16.77 -16.50
C PRO A 118 14.28 -16.46 -16.30
N GLU A 119 14.99 -15.90 -17.30
CA GLU A 119 16.40 -15.50 -17.14
C GLU A 119 16.59 -14.34 -16.16
N ARG A 120 15.52 -13.58 -15.84
CA ARG A 120 15.55 -12.45 -14.90
C ARG A 120 15.11 -12.83 -13.49
N LEU A 121 14.32 -13.89 -13.39
CA LEU A 121 13.83 -14.44 -12.14
C LEU A 121 14.84 -15.49 -11.68
N GLY A 122 15.70 -15.13 -10.72
CA GLY A 122 16.56 -16.12 -10.08
C GLY A 122 15.76 -17.28 -9.47
N ASP A 123 16.43 -18.40 -9.21
CA ASP A 123 15.82 -19.50 -8.47
C ASP A 123 15.63 -19.09 -7.00
N TYR A 124 14.39 -18.76 -6.64
CA TYR A 124 14.07 -18.48 -5.25
C TYR A 124 14.07 -19.76 -4.42
N THR A 125 14.97 -19.83 -3.44
CA THR A 125 14.96 -20.87 -2.41
C THR A 125 14.59 -20.26 -1.05
N PRO A 126 13.42 -20.59 -0.46
CA PRO A 126 13.05 -20.07 0.85
C PRO A 126 14.00 -20.58 1.93
N ILE A 127 14.41 -19.67 2.83
CA ILE A 127 15.12 -20.05 4.05
C ILE A 127 14.19 -20.89 4.91
N ASP A 128 14.67 -22.06 5.35
CA ASP A 128 13.97 -22.91 6.31
C ASP A 128 13.98 -22.24 7.69
N LEU A 129 12.81 -21.74 8.09
CA LEU A 129 12.65 -21.01 9.35
C LEU A 129 12.65 -21.92 10.57
N LEU A 130 12.44 -23.24 10.40
CA LEU A 130 12.48 -24.24 11.46
C LEU A 130 13.81 -25.00 11.50
N LYS A 131 14.87 -24.37 11.00
CA LYS A 131 16.25 -24.85 11.06
C LYS A 131 17.19 -23.74 11.51
N MET A 132 18.00 -24.03 12.53
CA MET A 132 19.03 -23.14 13.07
C MET A 132 20.17 -22.95 12.07
N ASN A 133 20.99 -21.90 12.23
CA ASN A 133 22.12 -21.64 11.32
C ASN A 133 23.20 -22.74 11.38
N ASN A 134 23.30 -23.47 12.49
CA ASN A 134 24.18 -24.63 12.63
C ASN A 134 23.62 -25.93 12.00
N GLY A 135 22.42 -25.87 11.42
CA GLY A 135 21.76 -26.97 10.75
C GLY A 135 20.86 -27.85 11.62
N ASN A 136 20.79 -27.60 12.94
CA ASN A 136 19.87 -28.32 13.83
C ASN A 136 18.42 -27.88 13.58
N GLU A 137 17.48 -28.82 13.68
CA GLU A 137 16.05 -28.54 13.58
C GLU A 137 15.51 -27.84 14.84
N VAL A 138 14.50 -26.99 14.67
CA VAL A 138 13.66 -26.44 15.75
C VAL A 138 12.60 -27.48 16.09
N LYS A 139 12.68 -28.09 17.27
CA LYS A 139 11.82 -29.24 17.63
C LYS A 139 10.71 -28.90 18.61
N THR A 140 10.90 -27.87 19.42
CA THR A 140 9.89 -27.43 20.40
C THR A 140 9.61 -25.94 20.31
N VAL A 141 8.48 -25.52 20.87
CA VAL A 141 8.12 -24.09 20.97
C VAL A 141 9.17 -23.32 21.77
N GLU A 142 9.79 -23.95 22.77
CA GLU A 142 10.91 -23.37 23.52
C GLU A 142 12.16 -23.17 22.64
N ASP A 143 12.49 -24.12 21.76
CA ASP A 143 13.58 -23.94 20.79
C ASP A 143 13.35 -22.71 19.90
N TRP A 144 12.10 -22.46 19.51
CA TRP A 144 11.77 -21.26 18.75
C TRP A 144 12.05 -19.99 19.57
N TRP A 145 11.48 -19.87 20.77
CA TRP A 145 11.56 -18.64 21.56
C TRP A 145 12.96 -18.36 22.12
N GLU A 146 13.67 -19.40 22.56
CA GLU A 146 14.96 -19.24 23.25
C GLU A 146 16.16 -19.25 22.30
N LYS A 147 16.01 -19.81 21.08
CA LYS A 147 17.15 -20.02 20.17
C LYS A 147 16.88 -19.47 18.78
N ARG A 148 15.90 -19.99 18.04
CA ARG A 148 15.73 -19.63 16.62
C ARG A 148 15.27 -18.20 16.40
N ARG A 149 14.27 -17.74 17.16
CA ARG A 149 13.76 -16.37 17.05
C ARG A 149 14.85 -15.34 17.40
N PRO A 150 15.61 -15.48 18.51
CA PRO A 150 16.75 -14.61 18.78
C PRO A 150 17.84 -14.65 17.69
N GLU A 151 18.13 -15.83 17.12
CA GLU A 151 19.07 -16.00 16.01
C GLU A 151 18.61 -15.22 14.77
N ILE A 152 17.36 -15.40 14.33
CA ILE A 152 16.79 -14.65 13.20
C ILE A 152 16.78 -13.15 13.49
N LEU A 153 16.40 -12.72 14.70
CA LEU A 153 16.38 -11.29 15.06
C LEU A 153 17.79 -10.69 15.00
N ASN A 154 18.80 -11.39 15.52
CA ASN A 154 20.18 -10.97 15.41
C ASN A 154 20.59 -10.84 13.95
N ASP A 155 20.24 -11.81 13.10
CA ASP A 155 20.59 -11.77 11.68
C ASP A 155 19.86 -10.63 10.95
N VAL A 156 18.58 -10.39 11.22
CA VAL A 156 17.82 -9.24 10.69
C VAL A 156 18.49 -7.91 11.06
N GLN A 157 18.93 -7.76 12.32
CA GLN A 157 19.60 -6.54 12.78
C GLN A 157 21.01 -6.41 12.21
N GLU A 158 21.82 -7.47 12.28
CA GLU A 158 23.19 -7.46 11.80
C GLU A 158 23.25 -7.23 10.29
N HIS A 159 22.33 -7.80 9.52
CA HIS A 159 22.44 -7.82 8.07
C HIS A 159 21.57 -6.80 7.35
N LEU A 160 20.46 -6.32 7.93
CA LEU A 160 19.51 -5.45 7.23
C LEU A 160 19.20 -4.15 7.99
N TYR A 161 18.63 -4.21 9.20
CA TYR A 161 18.01 -3.02 9.84
C TYR A 161 18.89 -2.32 10.88
N GLY A 162 19.92 -2.99 11.38
CA GLY A 162 20.86 -2.49 12.39
C GLY A 162 20.42 -2.81 13.80
N LYS A 163 21.38 -2.80 14.71
CA LYS A 163 21.14 -3.05 16.13
C LYS A 163 20.52 -1.81 16.77
N PHE A 164 19.55 -2.04 17.65
CA PHE A 164 19.16 -1.00 18.58
C PHE A 164 20.37 -0.63 19.45
N PRO A 165 20.61 0.67 19.71
CA PRO A 165 21.59 1.09 20.68
C PRO A 165 21.33 0.44 22.03
N SER A 166 22.40 0.27 22.82
CA SER A 166 22.24 -0.22 24.19
C SER A 166 21.35 0.74 24.99
N LYS A 167 20.68 0.22 26.03
CA LYS A 167 19.74 1.01 26.83
C LYS A 167 20.37 2.28 27.40
N GLU A 168 21.66 2.25 27.73
CA GLU A 168 22.41 3.37 28.29
C GLU A 168 22.65 4.50 27.28
N LEU A 169 22.56 4.23 25.98
CA LEU A 169 22.70 5.24 24.92
C LEU A 169 21.35 5.84 24.50
N LEU A 170 20.24 5.17 24.81
CA LEU A 170 18.91 5.64 24.44
C LEU A 170 18.48 6.76 25.40
N PRO A 171 18.04 7.92 24.88
CA PRO A 171 17.63 9.04 25.71
C PRO A 171 16.27 8.80 26.36
N GLU A 172 16.08 9.38 27.56
CA GLU A 172 14.77 9.40 28.23
C GLU A 172 13.77 10.31 27.48
N VAL A 173 12.48 10.03 27.64
CA VAL A 173 11.40 10.80 26.99
C VAL A 173 10.41 11.31 28.02
N THR A 174 10.09 12.61 27.95
CA THR A 174 9.05 13.23 28.79
C THR A 174 7.88 13.66 27.92
N PHE A 175 6.67 13.13 28.19
CA PHE A 175 5.47 13.42 27.42
C PHE A 175 4.70 14.63 27.97
N THR A 176 4.22 15.47 27.05
CA THR A 176 3.24 16.52 27.29
C THR A 176 2.07 16.33 26.34
N VAL A 177 0.84 16.51 26.84
CA VAL A 177 -0.38 16.23 26.08
C VAL A 177 -1.32 17.42 26.15
N THR A 178 -1.81 17.87 24.99
CA THR A 178 -2.92 18.83 24.90
C THR A 178 -4.17 18.11 24.43
N THR A 179 -5.28 18.27 25.16
CA THR A 179 -6.55 17.60 24.84
C THR A 179 -7.58 18.59 24.31
N THR A 180 -8.20 18.26 23.18
CA THR A 180 -9.31 19.01 22.58
C THR A 180 -10.45 18.06 22.19
N LYS A 181 -11.58 18.62 21.74
CA LYS A 181 -12.71 17.85 21.20
C LYS A 181 -13.02 18.34 19.79
N GLY A 182 -13.46 17.43 18.92
CA GLY A 182 -13.82 17.74 17.54
C GLY A 182 -14.82 16.75 16.96
N GLY A 183 -15.16 16.92 15.68
CA GLY A 183 -16.13 16.07 14.98
C GLY A 183 -17.60 16.29 15.40
N ARG A 184 -18.50 15.48 14.83
CA ARG A 184 -19.95 15.50 15.09
C ARG A 184 -20.55 14.09 14.94
N GLY A 185 -21.63 13.81 15.65
CA GLY A 185 -22.30 12.49 15.59
C GLY A 185 -21.30 11.37 15.94
N ASN A 186 -21.33 10.27 15.18
CA ASN A 186 -20.42 9.13 15.38
C ASN A 186 -18.94 9.47 15.15
N SER A 187 -18.65 10.50 14.36
CA SER A 187 -17.27 10.94 14.10
C SER A 187 -16.75 11.93 15.16
N ALA A 188 -17.52 12.21 16.22
CA ALA A 188 -17.06 13.06 17.31
C ALA A 188 -15.92 12.37 18.08
N TYR A 189 -14.88 13.14 18.43
CA TYR A 189 -13.68 12.61 19.07
C TYR A 189 -13.16 13.51 20.20
N ILE A 190 -12.42 12.87 21.10
CA ILE A 190 -11.42 13.51 21.96
C ILE A 190 -10.08 13.40 21.21
N GLN A 191 -9.43 14.52 20.95
CA GLN A 191 -8.11 14.58 20.33
C GLN A 191 -7.05 14.88 21.39
N LYS A 192 -5.95 14.13 21.36
CA LYS A 192 -4.75 14.33 22.17
C LYS A 192 -3.59 14.59 21.23
N GLU A 193 -3.03 15.80 21.32
CA GLU A 193 -1.77 16.17 20.70
C GLU A 193 -0.65 15.80 21.68
N ILE A 194 0.11 14.77 21.33
CA ILE A 194 1.13 14.15 22.17
C ILE A 194 2.49 14.60 21.68
N THR A 195 3.26 15.23 22.55
CA THR A 195 4.65 15.59 22.30
C THR A 195 5.55 14.91 23.32
N GLY A 196 6.38 13.97 22.87
CA GLY A 196 7.46 13.39 23.66
C GLY A 196 8.75 14.17 23.46
N LYS A 197 9.14 14.95 24.47
CA LYS A 197 10.42 15.64 24.50
C LYS A 197 11.53 14.64 24.83
N ILE A 198 12.46 14.48 23.89
CA ILE A 198 13.62 13.60 24.05
C ILE A 198 14.73 14.34 24.82
N ASP A 199 15.33 13.70 25.82
CA ASP A 199 16.46 14.27 26.54
C ASP A 199 17.71 14.31 25.66
N ILE A 200 18.25 15.52 25.47
CA ILE A 200 19.45 15.77 24.67
C ILE A 200 20.71 15.98 25.54
N SER A 201 20.62 15.79 26.86
CA SER A 201 21.73 16.05 27.79
C SER A 201 23.00 15.26 27.47
N GLY A 202 22.87 14.08 26.83
CA GLY A 202 23.99 13.25 26.38
C GLY A 202 24.78 13.82 25.19
N TYR A 203 24.20 14.76 24.43
CA TYR A 203 24.85 15.52 23.36
C TYR A 203 24.07 16.81 23.07
N PRO A 204 24.27 17.87 23.88
CA PRO A 204 23.52 19.12 23.76
C PRO A 204 23.73 19.87 22.43
N GLU A 205 24.82 19.57 21.73
CA GLU A 205 25.18 20.18 20.44
C GLU A 205 24.48 19.52 19.22
N VAL A 206 23.56 18.58 19.44
CA VAL A 206 22.75 18.01 18.34
C VAL A 206 22.08 19.14 17.54
N ARG A 207 22.28 19.14 16.23
CA ARG A 207 21.88 20.27 15.36
C ARG A 207 20.36 20.45 15.34
N ASP A 208 19.63 19.36 15.12
CA ASP A 208 18.18 19.32 15.12
C ASP A 208 17.70 18.47 16.29
N LYS A 209 16.83 19.05 17.13
CA LYS A 209 16.35 18.40 18.34
C LYS A 209 15.22 17.43 17.97
N PRO A 210 15.41 16.11 18.14
CA PRO A 210 14.37 15.15 17.81
C PRO A 210 13.23 15.22 18.84
N LEU A 211 12.01 14.93 18.39
CA LEU A 211 10.82 14.88 19.21
C LEU A 211 9.96 13.70 18.77
N ILE A 212 9.14 13.18 19.67
CA ILE A 212 8.04 12.28 19.33
C ILE A 212 6.79 13.14 19.16
N GLU A 213 6.16 13.10 18.00
CA GLU A 213 4.91 13.82 17.75
C GLU A 213 3.83 12.85 17.27
N ALA A 214 2.68 12.87 17.94
CA ALA A 214 1.55 12.05 17.56
C ALA A 214 0.22 12.75 17.85
N ILE A 215 -0.79 12.45 17.03
CA ILE A 215 -2.17 12.91 17.23
C ILE A 215 -3.04 11.67 17.43
N LEU A 216 -3.51 11.46 18.66
CA LEU A 216 -4.44 10.41 19.02
C LEU A 216 -5.87 10.96 19.01
N ARG A 217 -6.79 10.27 18.33
CA ARG A 217 -8.23 10.52 18.40
C ARG A 217 -8.95 9.28 18.91
N ILE A 218 -9.84 9.49 19.86
CA ILE A 218 -10.66 8.45 20.48
C ILE A 218 -12.13 8.84 20.31
N PRO A 219 -13.04 7.88 20.05
CA PRO A 219 -14.48 8.18 19.98
C PRO A 219 -14.95 8.92 21.23
N ALA A 220 -15.60 10.08 21.04
CA ALA A 220 -16.10 10.86 22.18
C ALA A 220 -17.23 10.14 22.93
N SER A 221 -17.83 9.15 22.29
CA SER A 221 -18.85 8.26 22.82
C SER A 221 -18.31 7.09 23.64
N ALA A 222 -17.00 6.82 23.58
CA ALA A 222 -16.38 5.68 24.26
C ALA A 222 -16.60 5.76 25.77
N LYS A 223 -17.07 4.67 26.39
CA LYS A 223 -17.29 4.56 27.84
C LYS A 223 -16.09 4.01 28.60
N GLY A 224 -15.08 3.53 27.89
CA GLY A 224 -13.87 2.92 28.43
C GLY A 224 -12.72 2.95 27.41
N PRO A 225 -11.60 2.29 27.72
CA PRO A 225 -10.45 2.23 26.83
C PRO A 225 -10.78 1.55 25.51
N VAL A 226 -10.37 2.14 24.39
CA VAL A 226 -10.63 1.61 23.04
C VAL A 226 -9.36 1.00 22.43
N PRO A 227 -9.47 0.02 21.51
CA PRO A 227 -8.35 -0.36 20.66
C PRO A 227 -7.90 0.84 19.82
N VAL A 228 -6.60 0.92 19.52
CA VAL A 228 -6.02 2.05 18.77
C VAL A 228 -5.20 1.53 17.60
N ILE A 229 -5.45 2.06 16.40
CA ILE A 229 -4.56 1.84 15.25
C ILE A 229 -3.58 3.01 15.13
N VAL A 230 -2.27 2.72 15.24
CA VAL A 230 -1.21 3.72 15.05
C VAL A 230 -0.76 3.68 13.59
N GLY A 231 -0.77 4.84 12.92
CA GLY A 231 -0.26 5.00 11.56
C GLY A 231 1.08 5.72 11.54
N PHE A 232 2.06 5.14 10.84
CA PHE A 232 3.26 5.86 10.46
C PHE A 232 2.92 6.91 9.38
N GLY A 233 2.98 8.19 9.76
CA GLY A 233 2.61 9.32 8.90
C GLY A 233 1.11 9.36 8.60
N GLY A 234 0.76 10.04 7.50
CA GLY A 234 -0.62 10.18 7.04
C GLY A 234 -1.39 11.34 7.68
N SER A 235 -2.62 11.55 7.19
CA SER A 235 -3.52 12.56 7.74
C SER A 235 -4.27 11.99 8.95
N PRO A 236 -4.27 12.67 10.12
CA PRO A 236 -5.09 12.28 11.27
C PRO A 236 -6.58 12.13 10.94
N GLU A 237 -7.09 12.96 10.02
CA GLU A 237 -8.48 12.90 9.58
C GLU A 237 -8.79 11.63 8.79
N ARG A 238 -7.88 11.23 7.89
CA ARG A 238 -8.06 10.01 7.10
C ARG A 238 -8.08 8.78 8.01
N LEU A 239 -7.07 8.63 8.87
CA LEU A 239 -6.97 7.46 9.75
C LEU A 239 -8.14 7.40 10.74
N TRP A 240 -8.57 8.57 11.26
CA TRP A 240 -9.76 8.66 12.12
C TRP A 240 -11.03 8.19 11.41
N ARG A 241 -11.27 8.64 10.17
CA ARG A 241 -12.44 8.23 9.38
C ARG A 241 -12.49 6.72 9.18
N LEU A 242 -11.35 6.11 8.88
CA LEU A 242 -11.24 4.66 8.67
C LEU A 242 -11.47 3.88 9.97
N ALA A 243 -10.95 4.34 11.10
CA ALA A 243 -10.99 3.60 12.36
C ALA A 243 -12.27 3.76 13.18
N ASN A 244 -12.83 4.98 13.23
CA ASN A 244 -13.90 5.29 14.19
C ASN A 244 -15.18 4.46 13.98
N GLU A 245 -15.48 4.13 12.73
CA GLU A 245 -16.67 3.37 12.33
C GLU A 245 -16.65 1.94 12.88
N HIS A 246 -15.47 1.44 13.26
CA HIS A 246 -15.26 0.11 13.81
C HIS A 246 -15.04 0.12 15.34
N GLY A 247 -15.24 1.26 16.00
CA GLY A 247 -15.03 1.38 17.45
C GLY A 247 -13.58 1.60 17.87
N TRP A 248 -12.68 1.92 16.93
CA TRP A 248 -11.26 2.11 17.19
C TRP A 248 -10.90 3.59 17.36
N GLY A 249 -9.94 3.86 18.23
CA GLY A 249 -9.15 5.08 18.20
C GLY A 249 -8.12 5.04 17.07
N ALA A 250 -7.67 6.21 16.63
CA ALA A 250 -6.65 6.38 15.60
C ALA A 250 -5.52 7.27 16.10
N CYS A 251 -4.28 6.84 15.94
CA CYS A 251 -3.11 7.64 16.27
C CYS A 251 -2.23 7.86 15.04
N SER A 252 -2.13 9.12 14.59
CA SER A 252 -1.19 9.50 13.53
C SER A 252 0.14 9.87 14.15
N PHE A 253 1.19 9.11 13.88
CA PHE A 253 2.55 9.34 14.39
C PHE A 253 3.42 9.99 13.30
N ASN A 254 4.18 11.04 13.63
CA ASN A 254 5.10 11.70 12.70
C ASN A 254 6.51 11.10 12.82
N PRO A 255 7.01 10.32 11.84
CA PRO A 255 8.34 9.72 11.94
C PRO A 255 9.45 10.75 11.75
N ASN A 256 9.19 11.82 10.99
CA ASN A 256 10.19 12.81 10.59
C ASN A 256 10.64 13.72 11.73
N SER A 257 9.84 13.88 12.78
CA SER A 257 10.23 14.63 13.98
C SER A 257 11.26 13.87 14.82
N ILE A 258 11.32 12.53 14.71
CA ILE A 258 12.33 11.70 15.35
C ILE A 258 13.56 11.57 14.48
N GLN A 259 13.36 11.22 13.21
CA GLN A 259 14.43 11.03 12.23
C GLN A 259 13.85 11.26 10.84
N PRO A 260 14.32 12.26 10.08
CA PRO A 260 13.76 12.54 8.77
C PRO A 260 14.06 11.44 7.77
N ASP A 261 13.19 11.33 6.76
CA ASP A 261 13.31 10.37 5.66
C ASP A 261 14.37 10.77 4.62
N ASN A 262 15.63 10.88 5.05
CA ASN A 262 16.79 11.12 4.19
C ASN A 262 18.12 10.81 4.91
N GLY A 263 19.18 10.62 4.11
CA GLY A 263 20.54 10.44 4.62
C GLY A 263 21.20 11.68 5.25
N ILE A 264 20.73 12.89 4.95
CA ILE A 264 21.31 14.13 5.51
C ILE A 264 21.13 14.16 7.03
N GLY A 265 19.96 13.72 7.50
CA GLY A 265 19.62 13.73 8.92
C GLY A 265 20.35 12.69 9.76
N LEU A 266 21.09 11.73 9.19
CA LEU A 266 21.66 10.59 9.95
C LEU A 266 22.73 11.01 10.98
N THR A 267 23.36 12.17 10.79
CA THR A 267 24.32 12.76 11.74
C THR A 267 23.69 13.81 12.66
N SER A 268 22.36 13.94 12.63
CA SER A 268 21.52 14.83 13.46
C SER A 268 20.31 14.04 14.00
N TYR A 269 19.33 14.71 14.61
CA TYR A 269 18.11 14.08 15.14
C TYR A 269 18.41 12.93 16.12
N LEU A 270 17.58 11.88 16.21
CA LEU A 270 17.77 10.80 17.18
C LEU A 270 19.04 9.99 16.91
N ILE A 271 19.31 9.63 15.65
CA ILE A 271 20.49 8.82 15.30
C ILE A 271 21.76 9.62 15.61
N GLY A 272 21.80 10.89 15.19
CA GLY A 272 22.91 11.80 15.49
C GLY A 272 23.06 12.08 16.98
N LEU A 273 21.97 12.19 17.74
CA LEU A 273 22.01 12.33 19.20
C LEU A 273 22.70 11.12 19.85
N VAL A 274 22.28 9.90 19.49
CA VAL A 274 22.87 8.66 20.01
C VAL A 274 24.34 8.52 19.59
N ASN A 275 24.66 8.88 18.34
CA ASN A 275 26.02 8.79 17.80
C ASN A 275 26.89 10.03 18.07
N LYS A 276 26.40 11.00 18.84
CA LYS A 276 27.10 12.27 19.15
C LYS A 276 27.59 13.01 17.89
N GLY A 277 26.73 13.08 16.89
CA GLY A 277 26.97 13.73 15.61
C GLY A 277 27.97 13.02 14.70
N ASN A 278 28.45 11.82 15.04
CA ASN A 278 29.41 11.08 14.21
C ASN A 278 28.73 10.31 13.06
N TRP A 279 29.53 9.93 12.07
CA TRP A 279 29.13 8.96 11.04
C TRP A 279 28.61 7.67 11.69
N ARG A 280 27.54 7.09 11.11
CA ARG A 280 27.05 5.78 11.56
C ARG A 280 28.10 4.69 11.31
N LYS A 281 28.13 3.69 12.19
CA LYS A 281 28.84 2.43 11.96
C LYS A 281 27.98 1.50 11.09
N PRO A 282 28.60 0.50 10.43
CA PRO A 282 27.86 -0.43 9.57
C PRO A 282 26.72 -1.18 10.26
N ASP A 283 26.80 -1.48 11.55
CA ASP A 283 25.77 -2.19 12.31
C ASP A 283 24.82 -1.27 13.10
N ASP A 284 24.99 0.06 13.01
CA ASP A 284 24.04 1.01 13.59
C ASP A 284 22.71 0.97 12.82
N TRP A 285 21.61 1.11 13.54
CA TRP A 285 20.26 1.25 12.97
C TRP A 285 20.11 2.39 11.94
N GLY A 286 19.16 2.21 11.03
CA GLY A 286 18.67 3.26 10.12
C GLY A 286 17.43 3.99 10.63
N SER A 287 16.85 4.85 9.78
CA SER A 287 15.64 5.60 10.11
C SER A 287 14.47 4.69 10.50
N ILE A 288 14.34 3.50 9.91
CA ILE A 288 13.29 2.54 10.30
C ILE A 288 13.45 2.10 11.76
N GLY A 289 14.68 1.84 12.22
CA GLY A 289 14.95 1.50 13.62
C GLY A 289 14.65 2.67 14.56
N ALA A 290 15.02 3.89 14.17
CA ALA A 290 14.69 5.10 14.93
C ALA A 290 13.17 5.33 15.03
N TRP A 291 12.43 5.15 13.94
CA TRP A 291 10.97 5.25 13.92
C TRP A 291 10.31 4.17 14.81
N SER A 292 10.83 2.95 14.75
CA SER A 292 10.40 1.83 15.59
C SER A 292 10.57 2.13 17.08
N TRP A 293 11.73 2.68 17.47
CA TRP A 293 11.96 3.14 18.84
C TRP A 293 10.96 4.21 19.27
N GLY A 294 10.63 5.14 18.37
CA GLY A 294 9.60 6.16 18.61
C GLY A 294 8.23 5.57 18.93
N ILE A 295 7.81 4.53 18.21
CA ILE A 295 6.58 3.79 18.52
C ILE A 295 6.68 3.12 19.88
N SER A 296 7.79 2.45 20.21
CA SER A 296 7.97 1.87 21.55
C SER A 296 7.81 2.89 22.67
N ARG A 297 8.33 4.12 22.50
CA ARG A 297 8.16 5.19 23.50
C ARG A 297 6.72 5.70 23.53
N LEU A 298 6.04 5.78 22.40
CA LEU A 298 4.62 6.15 22.34
C LEU A 298 3.74 5.11 23.06
N LEU A 299 4.07 3.82 22.96
CA LEU A 299 3.40 2.76 23.71
C LEU A 299 3.64 2.89 25.21
N ASP A 300 4.83 3.31 25.66
CA ASP A 300 5.09 3.62 27.07
C ASP A 300 4.13 4.73 27.57
N TYR A 301 3.77 5.70 26.73
CA TYR A 301 2.73 6.69 27.06
C TYR A 301 1.32 6.07 27.06
N PHE A 302 0.97 5.21 26.09
CA PHE A 302 -0.35 4.58 26.02
C PHE A 302 -0.66 3.69 27.24
N GLU A 303 0.35 3.04 27.83
CA GLU A 303 0.20 2.30 29.08
C GLU A 303 -0.24 3.18 30.27
N THR A 304 -0.15 4.52 30.14
CA THR A 304 -0.57 5.50 31.14
C THR A 304 -1.88 6.23 30.80
N ASP A 305 -2.46 5.96 29.62
CA ASP A 305 -3.64 6.65 29.12
C ASP A 305 -4.89 5.78 29.27
N ASP A 306 -5.74 6.08 30.26
CA ASP A 306 -6.98 5.32 30.57
C ASP A 306 -8.01 5.26 29.42
N ASN A 307 -7.80 5.99 28.31
CA ASN A 307 -8.67 5.95 27.13
C ASN A 307 -8.18 4.97 26.07
N VAL A 308 -6.99 4.40 26.22
CA VAL A 308 -6.38 3.46 25.28
C VAL A 308 -6.37 2.07 25.92
N ASN A 309 -6.84 1.07 25.18
CA ASN A 309 -6.62 -0.32 25.55
C ASN A 309 -5.19 -0.70 25.14
N GLU A 310 -4.27 -0.72 26.10
CA GLU A 310 -2.85 -0.93 25.86
C GLU A 310 -2.52 -2.31 25.29
N LYS A 311 -3.44 -3.28 25.46
CA LYS A 311 -3.33 -4.65 24.92
C LYS A 311 -3.89 -4.78 23.51
N ALA A 312 -4.52 -3.73 22.98
CA ALA A 312 -5.17 -3.73 21.68
C ALA A 312 -4.69 -2.55 20.81
N VAL A 313 -3.38 -2.34 20.78
CA VAL A 313 -2.75 -1.35 19.90
C VAL A 313 -2.27 -2.03 18.62
N GLY A 314 -2.84 -1.63 17.49
CA GLY A 314 -2.42 -2.02 16.16
C GLY A 314 -1.43 -1.04 15.53
N LEU A 315 -0.73 -1.47 14.48
CA LEU A 315 0.19 -0.63 13.71
C LEU A 315 -0.06 -0.74 12.21
N THR A 316 -0.02 0.39 11.50
CA THR A 316 -0.11 0.45 10.04
C THR A 316 0.91 1.43 9.45
N GLY A 317 1.20 1.22 8.17
CA GLY A 317 2.00 2.11 7.36
C GLY A 317 2.00 1.62 5.92
N HIS A 318 2.07 2.55 4.97
CA HIS A 318 2.06 2.26 3.55
C HIS A 318 3.45 2.48 2.92
N SER A 319 3.84 1.63 1.98
CA SER A 319 5.10 1.76 1.23
C SER A 319 6.34 1.65 2.15
N ARG A 320 7.21 2.66 2.19
CA ARG A 320 8.34 2.73 3.14
C ARG A 320 7.90 2.58 4.61
N TYR A 321 6.71 3.05 4.94
CA TYR A 321 6.14 2.89 6.27
C TYR A 321 5.54 1.49 6.48
N GLY A 322 5.22 0.76 5.41
CA GLY A 322 4.94 -0.68 5.46
C GLY A 322 6.17 -1.49 5.88
N LYS A 323 7.36 -1.14 5.37
CA LYS A 323 8.65 -1.68 5.84
C LYS A 323 8.83 -1.43 7.34
N ALA A 324 8.60 -0.18 7.77
CA ALA A 324 8.71 0.22 9.18
C ALA A 324 7.69 -0.49 10.09
N THR A 325 6.47 -0.70 9.59
CA THR A 325 5.40 -1.41 10.29
C THR A 325 5.79 -2.86 10.56
N LEU A 326 6.29 -3.57 9.53
CA LEU A 326 6.71 -4.95 9.68
C LEU A 326 7.90 -5.08 10.64
N TYR A 327 8.91 -4.22 10.50
CA TYR A 327 10.07 -4.22 11.40
C TYR A 327 9.66 -3.92 12.85
N THR A 328 8.83 -2.89 13.05
CA THR A 328 8.36 -2.52 14.40
C THR A 328 7.51 -3.63 15.00
N MET A 329 6.63 -4.27 14.22
CA MET A 329 5.88 -5.43 14.69
C MET A 329 6.83 -6.56 15.11
N ALA A 330 7.91 -6.83 14.39
CA ALA A 330 8.89 -7.86 14.76
C ALA A 330 9.65 -7.56 16.07
N THR A 331 9.92 -6.29 16.37
CA THR A 331 10.79 -5.88 17.50
C THR A 331 10.03 -5.37 18.72
N GLU A 332 8.78 -4.97 18.57
CA GLU A 332 7.93 -4.47 19.65
C GLU A 332 6.83 -5.50 19.97
N PRO A 333 6.97 -6.27 21.07
CA PRO A 333 6.04 -7.35 21.41
C PRO A 333 4.67 -6.86 21.91
N ARG A 334 4.54 -5.59 22.31
CA ARG A 334 3.26 -5.04 22.83
C ARG A 334 2.22 -4.75 21.76
N LEU A 335 2.63 -4.64 20.49
CA LEU A 335 1.69 -4.46 19.38
C LEU A 335 0.87 -5.73 19.16
N ALA A 336 -0.45 -5.57 19.08
CA ALA A 336 -1.41 -6.67 19.01
C ALA A 336 -1.66 -7.16 17.57
N ILE A 337 -1.64 -6.27 16.59
CA ILE A 337 -1.93 -6.56 15.18
C ILE A 337 -1.21 -5.56 14.26
N ALA A 338 -0.92 -5.93 13.02
CA ALA A 338 -0.36 -4.97 12.06
C ALA A 338 -0.89 -5.11 10.62
N PHE A 339 -0.89 -3.97 9.91
CA PHE A 339 -1.14 -3.87 8.47
C PHE A 339 0.05 -3.15 7.78
N PRO A 340 1.15 -3.88 7.49
CA PRO A 340 2.26 -3.36 6.68
C PRO A 340 1.86 -3.32 5.20
N SER A 341 1.23 -2.24 4.77
CA SER A 341 0.72 -2.10 3.41
C SER A 341 1.84 -1.86 2.39
N ASP A 342 1.86 -2.65 1.32
CA ASP A 342 2.67 -2.42 0.13
C ASP A 342 4.16 -2.15 0.42
N GLY A 343 4.68 -2.86 1.43
CA GLY A 343 6.03 -2.66 1.95
C GLY A 343 7.15 -2.94 0.95
N GLY A 344 6.92 -3.79 -0.05
CA GLY A 344 7.88 -4.11 -1.11
C GLY A 344 9.22 -4.66 -0.59
N SER A 345 10.29 -4.50 -1.39
CA SER A 345 11.65 -4.93 -1.02
C SER A 345 12.11 -4.34 0.31
N LEU A 346 12.96 -5.07 1.03
CA LEU A 346 13.40 -4.76 2.40
C LEU A 346 12.22 -4.50 3.36
N GLY A 347 11.10 -5.15 3.09
CA GLY A 347 9.86 -5.04 3.84
C GLY A 347 9.05 -6.31 3.66
N THR A 348 7.94 -6.21 2.95
CA THR A 348 6.98 -7.30 2.80
C THR A 348 7.25 -8.20 1.60
N ALA A 349 8.08 -7.81 0.63
CA ALA A 349 8.40 -8.65 -0.53
C ALA A 349 9.74 -9.40 -0.35
N ILE A 350 9.78 -10.64 -0.83
CA ILE A 350 10.97 -11.49 -0.86
C ILE A 350 12.06 -10.86 -1.74
N ASN A 351 13.23 -10.58 -1.17
CA ASN A 351 14.33 -9.88 -1.85
C ASN A 351 15.05 -10.77 -2.87
N ARG A 352 15.06 -12.09 -2.66
CA ARG A 352 15.63 -13.08 -3.59
C ARG A 352 14.80 -13.32 -4.86
N ARG A 353 13.64 -12.67 -5.00
CA ARG A 353 12.82 -12.82 -6.20
C ARG A 353 13.33 -12.02 -7.38
N HIS A 354 14.18 -11.00 -7.16
CA HIS A 354 14.70 -10.11 -8.21
C HIS A 354 13.57 -9.53 -9.06
N TRP A 355 12.47 -9.16 -8.40
CA TRP A 355 11.25 -8.66 -9.03
C TRP A 355 10.81 -7.38 -8.35
N GLY A 356 10.50 -6.37 -9.16
CA GLY A 356 10.06 -5.11 -8.62
C GLY A 356 11.25 -4.25 -8.16
N GLN A 357 11.10 -3.53 -7.05
CA GLN A 357 12.24 -2.95 -6.32
C GLN A 357 13.13 -4.06 -5.80
N ASP A 358 14.45 -3.94 -5.94
CA ASP A 358 15.39 -4.84 -5.27
C ASP A 358 16.21 -4.12 -4.19
N LEU A 359 16.91 -4.91 -3.38
CA LEU A 359 17.80 -4.41 -2.33
C LEU A 359 18.80 -3.37 -2.90
N GLU A 360 19.32 -3.64 -4.10
CA GLU A 360 20.27 -2.78 -4.81
C GLU A 360 19.69 -1.38 -5.10
N ASN A 361 18.40 -1.22 -5.35
CA ASN A 361 17.79 0.10 -5.53
C ASN A 361 17.83 0.89 -4.22
N SER A 362 17.63 0.22 -3.09
CA SER A 362 17.67 0.86 -1.78
C SER A 362 19.07 1.23 -1.31
N THR A 363 20.11 0.87 -2.05
CA THR A 363 21.48 1.39 -1.83
C THR A 363 21.68 2.81 -2.35
N TRP A 364 20.71 3.36 -3.09
CA TRP A 364 20.78 4.71 -3.61
C TRP A 364 20.74 5.77 -2.50
N GLU A 365 21.23 6.96 -2.83
CA GLU A 365 21.31 8.11 -1.92
C GLU A 365 19.96 8.56 -1.33
N ASN A 366 18.84 8.09 -1.90
CA ASN A 366 17.48 8.43 -1.47
C ASN A 366 16.82 7.37 -0.59
N GLU A 367 17.46 6.23 -0.32
CA GLU A 367 16.81 5.10 0.38
C GLU A 367 17.72 4.39 1.40
N TYR A 368 19.05 4.43 1.25
CA TYR A 368 19.97 3.66 2.11
C TYR A 368 19.85 4.00 3.60
N HIS A 369 19.38 5.21 3.92
CA HIS A 369 19.20 5.68 5.29
C HIS A 369 18.11 4.92 6.05
N TRP A 370 17.21 4.21 5.36
CA TRP A 370 16.23 3.33 6.00
C TRP A 370 16.89 2.18 6.76
N MET A 371 18.01 1.69 6.25
CA MET A 371 18.65 0.45 6.65
C MET A 371 19.93 0.70 7.45
N ALA A 372 20.50 -0.36 8.04
CA ALA A 372 21.87 -0.34 8.51
C ALA A 372 22.86 -0.20 7.34
N GLY A 373 24.14 0.09 7.61
CA GLY A 373 25.17 0.01 6.57
C GLY A 373 25.39 -1.43 6.10
N ASN A 374 25.30 -2.41 7.00
CA ASN A 374 25.64 -3.80 6.70
C ASN A 374 24.86 -4.42 5.53
N PHE A 375 23.68 -3.91 5.17
CA PHE A 375 22.93 -4.43 4.02
C PHE A 375 23.65 -4.26 2.68
N PHE A 376 24.59 -3.29 2.57
CA PHE A 376 25.42 -3.11 1.37
C PHE A 376 26.25 -4.38 1.03
N LYS A 377 26.51 -5.26 2.01
CA LYS A 377 27.21 -6.54 1.80
C LYS A 377 26.50 -7.43 0.78
N TRP A 378 25.18 -7.33 0.72
CA TRP A 378 24.31 -8.20 -0.08
C TRP A 378 23.97 -7.64 -1.45
N ALA A 379 24.49 -6.46 -1.78
CA ALA A 379 24.30 -5.85 -3.08
C ALA A 379 25.31 -6.37 -4.11
N GLY A 380 24.82 -6.61 -5.33
CA GLY A 380 25.63 -6.92 -6.49
C GLY A 380 25.78 -8.42 -6.78
N GLU A 381 26.63 -8.71 -7.76
CA GLU A 381 26.84 -10.06 -8.29
C GLU A 381 27.46 -10.99 -7.23
N LEU A 382 26.90 -12.20 -7.09
CA LEU A 382 27.51 -13.23 -6.25
C LEU A 382 28.77 -13.79 -6.93
N VAL A 383 28.68 -14.02 -8.24
CA VAL A 383 29.80 -14.47 -9.08
C VAL A 383 30.21 -13.31 -9.99
N PRO A 384 31.42 -12.75 -9.85
CA PRO A 384 31.87 -11.63 -10.68
C PRO A 384 31.73 -11.91 -12.18
N GLY A 385 31.09 -10.97 -12.89
CA GLY A 385 30.80 -11.05 -14.32
C GLY A 385 29.52 -11.82 -14.67
N GLN A 386 28.77 -12.33 -13.69
CA GLN A 386 27.48 -12.98 -13.91
C GLN A 386 26.31 -12.11 -13.45
N TYR A 387 25.25 -12.06 -14.26
CA TYR A 387 24.05 -11.27 -13.95
C TYR A 387 23.28 -11.81 -12.74
N LEU A 388 23.14 -13.13 -12.66
CA LEU A 388 22.59 -13.90 -11.54
C LEU A 388 23.51 -15.11 -11.29
N PRO A 389 23.59 -15.63 -10.06
CA PRO A 389 22.90 -15.17 -8.85
C PRO A 389 23.49 -13.87 -8.25
N ARG A 390 22.71 -13.22 -7.37
CA ARG A 390 23.11 -12.02 -6.60
C ARG A 390 23.55 -12.40 -5.18
N LYS A 391 24.31 -11.52 -4.52
CA LYS A 391 24.79 -11.77 -3.14
C LYS A 391 23.66 -11.90 -2.13
N ILE A 392 22.50 -11.29 -2.37
CA ILE A 392 21.30 -11.44 -1.51
C ILE A 392 20.86 -12.90 -1.34
N GLU A 393 21.22 -13.80 -2.26
CA GLU A 393 21.00 -15.24 -2.10
C GLU A 393 21.69 -15.80 -0.84
N GLU A 394 22.85 -15.26 -0.47
CA GLU A 394 23.65 -15.65 0.70
C GLU A 394 23.25 -14.95 2.00
N CYS A 395 22.34 -13.96 1.96
CA CYS A 395 21.89 -13.28 3.18
C CYS A 395 21.18 -14.28 4.12
N PRO A 396 21.49 -14.39 5.41
CA PRO A 396 20.89 -15.43 6.26
C PRO A 396 19.39 -15.23 6.53
N VAL A 397 18.80 -14.13 6.07
CA VAL A 397 17.40 -13.74 6.27
C VAL A 397 16.75 -13.25 4.97
N ASP A 398 15.41 -13.25 4.94
CA ASP A 398 14.58 -12.59 3.93
C ASP A 398 13.29 -12.04 4.57
N ALA A 399 12.38 -11.50 3.76
CA ALA A 399 11.12 -10.94 4.24
C ALA A 399 10.29 -11.94 5.07
N HIS A 400 10.24 -13.23 4.70
CA HIS A 400 9.52 -14.24 5.50
C HIS A 400 10.22 -14.54 6.83
N SER A 401 11.54 -14.33 6.93
CA SER A 401 12.27 -14.42 8.20
C SER A 401 11.87 -13.27 9.13
N LEU A 402 11.78 -12.05 8.60
CA LEU A 402 11.31 -10.89 9.37
C LEU A 402 9.85 -11.07 9.83
N LEU A 403 8.96 -11.47 8.93
CA LEU A 403 7.54 -11.68 9.25
C LEU A 403 7.33 -12.82 10.27
N ALA A 404 8.18 -13.84 10.26
CA ALA A 404 8.13 -14.91 11.26
C ALA A 404 8.46 -14.42 12.68
N LEU A 405 9.27 -13.37 12.85
CA LEU A 405 9.52 -12.77 14.17
C LEU A 405 8.26 -12.18 14.81
N CYS A 406 7.23 -11.88 14.01
CA CYS A 406 5.94 -11.39 14.48
C CYS A 406 5.05 -12.49 15.04
N ALA A 407 5.28 -13.76 14.65
CA ALA A 407 4.46 -14.89 15.06
C ALA A 407 4.38 -15.03 16.60
N PRO A 408 3.23 -15.41 17.17
CA PRO A 408 1.97 -15.81 16.50
C PRO A 408 0.99 -14.65 16.24
N ARG A 409 1.41 -13.38 16.39
CA ARG A 409 0.49 -12.23 16.34
C ARG A 409 -0.04 -11.99 14.91
N PRO A 410 -1.26 -11.44 14.77
CA PRO A 410 -1.92 -11.28 13.48
C PRO A 410 -1.33 -10.19 12.58
N LEU A 411 -1.16 -10.49 11.28
CA LEU A 411 -0.76 -9.53 10.24
C LEU A 411 -1.58 -9.68 8.96
N LEU A 412 -2.03 -8.55 8.40
CA LEU A 412 -2.59 -8.47 7.05
C LEU A 412 -1.56 -7.83 6.12
N LEU A 413 -1.16 -8.52 5.04
CA LEU A 413 -0.38 -7.94 3.95
C LEU A 413 -1.30 -7.67 2.75
N ASN A 414 -0.86 -6.82 1.82
CA ASN A 414 -1.60 -6.57 0.58
C ASN A 414 -0.69 -6.46 -0.65
N GLY A 415 -1.31 -6.25 -1.80
CA GLY A 415 -0.65 -5.87 -3.04
C GLY A 415 -1.64 -5.33 -4.06
N GLY A 416 -1.32 -4.22 -4.72
CA GLY A 416 -2.12 -3.70 -5.83
C GLY A 416 -1.70 -4.30 -7.17
N ASN A 417 -2.65 -4.60 -8.06
CA ASN A 417 -2.31 -5.10 -9.40
C ASN A 417 -1.56 -4.07 -10.27
N GLY A 418 -1.71 -2.78 -9.99
CA GLY A 418 -0.90 -1.70 -10.57
C GLY A 418 0.36 -1.37 -9.77
N SER A 419 0.72 -2.16 -8.76
CA SER A 419 1.83 -1.92 -7.81
C SER A 419 3.00 -2.87 -8.06
N SER A 420 3.37 -3.12 -9.33
CA SER A 420 4.43 -4.08 -9.69
C SER A 420 5.79 -3.78 -9.04
N TRP A 421 6.07 -2.51 -8.71
CA TRP A 421 7.27 -2.10 -7.96
C TRP A 421 7.39 -2.75 -6.58
N THR A 422 6.26 -3.10 -5.95
CA THR A 422 6.25 -3.72 -4.62
C THR A 422 6.22 -5.25 -4.65
N ASP A 423 6.25 -5.86 -5.84
CA ASP A 423 6.06 -7.31 -6.03
C ASP A 423 4.90 -7.89 -5.22
N PRO A 424 3.63 -7.66 -5.61
CA PRO A 424 2.47 -8.23 -4.95
C PRO A 424 2.59 -9.75 -4.72
N TYR A 425 3.23 -10.51 -5.63
CA TYR A 425 3.47 -11.93 -5.38
C TYR A 425 4.41 -12.15 -4.24
N GLY A 426 5.54 -11.46 -4.25
CA GLY A 426 6.57 -11.56 -3.25
C GLY A 426 5.97 -11.29 -1.89
N GLN A 427 5.06 -10.32 -1.80
CA GLN A 427 4.30 -10.04 -0.58
C GLN A 427 3.42 -11.21 -0.13
N TYR A 428 2.69 -11.86 -1.04
CA TYR A 428 1.97 -13.10 -0.73
C TYR A 428 2.92 -14.22 -0.31
N LEU A 429 4.00 -14.45 -1.06
CA LEU A 429 4.99 -15.48 -0.79
C LEU A 429 5.65 -15.32 0.58
N THR A 430 5.85 -14.08 1.03
CA THR A 430 6.29 -13.79 2.39
C THR A 430 5.34 -14.39 3.43
N THR A 431 4.02 -14.23 3.28
CA THR A 431 3.04 -14.86 4.17
C THR A 431 3.05 -16.40 4.06
N LYS A 432 3.17 -16.92 2.84
CA LYS A 432 3.22 -18.36 2.58
C LYS A 432 4.42 -19.02 3.24
N TYR A 433 5.61 -18.43 3.13
CA TYR A 433 6.85 -19.02 3.64
C TYR A 433 7.06 -18.79 5.14
N ALA A 434 6.35 -17.85 5.76
CA ALA A 434 6.32 -17.71 7.21
C ALA A 434 5.29 -18.61 7.90
N THR A 435 4.31 -19.15 7.14
CA THR A 435 3.25 -20.01 7.67
C THR A 435 3.73 -21.20 8.51
N PRO A 436 4.83 -21.91 8.17
CA PRO A 436 5.33 -22.99 9.01
C PRO A 436 5.63 -22.58 10.45
N VAL A 437 6.08 -21.34 10.69
CA VAL A 437 6.34 -20.83 12.05
C VAL A 437 5.03 -20.56 12.79
N TYR A 438 4.04 -19.97 12.11
CA TYR A 438 2.72 -19.75 12.70
C TYR A 438 2.08 -21.08 13.12
N GLU A 439 2.08 -22.07 12.22
CA GLU A 439 1.54 -23.41 12.48
C GLU A 439 2.31 -24.13 13.60
N PHE A 440 3.63 -24.00 13.63
CA PHE A 440 4.48 -24.53 14.69
C PHE A 440 4.15 -23.93 16.07
N LEU A 441 3.74 -22.65 16.11
CA LEU A 441 3.31 -21.97 17.33
C LEU A 441 1.81 -22.13 17.64
N GLY A 442 1.10 -22.98 16.89
CA GLY A 442 -0.28 -23.36 17.18
C GLY A 442 -1.34 -22.42 16.62
N VAL A 443 -0.99 -21.49 15.73
CA VAL A 443 -1.95 -20.65 15.00
C VAL A 443 -1.89 -20.94 13.50
N LYS A 444 -2.99 -20.78 12.78
CA LYS A 444 -2.96 -20.94 11.32
C LYS A 444 -2.09 -19.83 10.71
N GLY A 445 -1.25 -20.14 9.72
CA GLY A 445 -0.60 -19.14 8.88
C GLY A 445 -1.57 -18.59 7.82
N ILE A 446 -1.11 -18.38 6.58
CA ILE A 446 -2.00 -17.97 5.49
C ILE A 446 -2.85 -19.16 5.05
N VAL A 447 -4.17 -18.97 4.96
CA VAL A 447 -5.11 -19.99 4.46
C VAL A 447 -5.62 -19.53 3.10
N MET A 448 -5.00 -20.06 2.04
CA MET A 448 -5.35 -19.74 0.66
C MET A 448 -5.57 -21.04 -0.13
N PRO A 449 -6.83 -21.43 -0.41
CA PRO A 449 -7.11 -22.64 -1.18
C PRO A 449 -6.77 -22.47 -2.67
N ASP A 450 -6.71 -21.24 -3.15
CA ASP A 450 -6.38 -20.92 -4.54
C ASP A 450 -4.88 -21.13 -4.81
N PRO A 451 -4.49 -21.50 -6.05
CA PRO A 451 -3.09 -21.67 -6.41
C PRO A 451 -2.29 -20.35 -6.37
N LYS A 452 -2.97 -19.22 -6.59
CA LYS A 452 -2.44 -17.86 -6.51
C LYS A 452 -3.50 -16.88 -5.99
N PRO A 453 -3.11 -15.72 -5.43
CA PRO A 453 -4.08 -14.73 -4.99
C PRO A 453 -4.98 -14.24 -6.13
N ILE A 454 -6.28 -14.15 -5.86
CA ILE A 454 -7.28 -13.60 -6.78
C ILE A 454 -7.52 -12.14 -6.45
N ILE A 455 -7.68 -11.31 -7.48
CA ILE A 455 -7.99 -9.88 -7.32
C ILE A 455 -9.30 -9.71 -6.54
N ASP A 456 -9.26 -8.80 -5.57
CA ASP A 456 -10.30 -8.39 -4.65
C ASP A 456 -10.87 -9.49 -3.74
N VAL A 457 -10.15 -10.61 -3.60
CA VAL A 457 -10.43 -11.66 -2.62
C VAL A 457 -9.53 -11.48 -1.38
N GLY A 458 -10.15 -11.36 -0.21
CA GLY A 458 -9.46 -11.30 1.08
C GLY A 458 -9.29 -12.69 1.71
N TYR A 459 -8.04 -13.13 1.90
CA TYR A 459 -7.73 -14.38 2.59
C TYR A 459 -7.42 -14.08 4.07
N ILE A 460 -8.47 -14.06 4.90
CA ILE A 460 -8.40 -13.58 6.30
C ILE A 460 -8.64 -14.67 7.36
N GLU A 461 -8.54 -15.95 7.00
CA GLU A 461 -8.93 -17.07 7.88
C GLU A 461 -7.88 -17.52 8.90
N GLY A 462 -6.61 -17.14 8.73
CA GLY A 462 -5.55 -17.49 9.67
C GLY A 462 -5.03 -16.31 10.49
N GLY A 463 -3.90 -16.47 11.18
CA GLY A 463 -3.16 -15.38 11.82
C GLY A 463 -2.34 -14.56 10.82
N LEU A 464 -2.09 -15.10 9.63
CA LEU A 464 -1.60 -14.33 8.50
C LEU A 464 -2.72 -14.17 7.48
N ALA A 465 -2.86 -12.94 6.99
CA ALA A 465 -3.84 -12.60 5.98
C ALA A 465 -3.19 -11.91 4.78
N TYR A 466 -3.83 -12.03 3.63
CA TYR A 466 -3.39 -11.39 2.40
C TYR A 466 -4.59 -10.98 1.53
N ARG A 467 -4.51 -9.79 0.92
CA ARG A 467 -5.48 -9.33 -0.09
C ARG A 467 -4.76 -8.73 -1.28
N TYR A 468 -5.09 -9.23 -2.47
CA TYR A 468 -4.63 -8.66 -3.74
C TYR A 468 -5.75 -7.81 -4.33
N HIS A 469 -5.52 -6.54 -4.67
CA HIS A 469 -6.60 -5.62 -5.04
C HIS A 469 -6.44 -5.01 -6.44
N ASN A 470 -7.56 -4.56 -7.03
CA ASN A 470 -7.60 -3.97 -8.37
C ASN A 470 -7.14 -2.49 -8.41
N GLY A 471 -6.18 -2.12 -7.56
CA GLY A 471 -5.68 -0.75 -7.45
C GLY A 471 -4.18 -0.64 -7.74
N GLY A 472 -3.68 0.60 -7.75
CA GLY A 472 -2.24 0.89 -7.83
C GLY A 472 -1.53 0.72 -6.48
N HIS A 473 -0.46 1.49 -6.28
CA HIS A 473 0.24 1.57 -4.99
C HIS A 473 -0.59 2.36 -3.97
N THR A 474 -1.47 1.68 -3.24
CA THR A 474 -2.40 2.26 -2.26
C THR A 474 -2.79 1.24 -1.18
N ASP A 475 -3.20 1.73 -0.01
CA ASP A 475 -3.74 0.94 1.11
C ASP A 475 -5.26 1.05 1.25
N ALA A 476 -5.90 1.92 0.45
CA ALA A 476 -7.30 2.30 0.67
C ALA A 476 -8.30 1.13 0.56
N PRO A 477 -8.20 0.23 -0.44
CA PRO A 477 -9.15 -0.88 -0.59
C PRO A 477 -9.13 -1.92 0.55
N GLU A 478 -8.06 -1.94 1.36
CA GLU A 478 -7.84 -3.00 2.36
C GLU A 478 -8.53 -2.72 3.69
N TRP A 479 -8.85 -1.46 3.99
CA TRP A 479 -9.32 -1.07 5.32
C TRP A 479 -10.57 -1.83 5.81
N PRO A 480 -11.61 -2.06 4.98
CA PRO A 480 -12.72 -2.92 5.38
C PRO A 480 -12.27 -4.34 5.74
N THR A 481 -11.44 -4.96 4.89
CA THR A 481 -10.88 -6.30 5.13
C THR A 481 -9.98 -6.34 6.36
N PHE A 482 -9.24 -5.27 6.65
CA PHE A 482 -8.43 -5.16 7.87
C PHE A 482 -9.28 -5.21 9.12
N PHE A 483 -10.40 -4.48 9.19
CA PHE A 483 -11.26 -4.49 10.39
C PHE A 483 -12.04 -5.79 10.53
N GLU A 484 -12.46 -6.43 9.43
CA GLU A 484 -12.99 -7.81 9.45
C GLU A 484 -11.98 -8.81 10.00
N PHE A 485 -10.71 -8.69 9.58
CA PHE A 485 -9.62 -9.52 10.09
C PHE A 485 -9.33 -9.22 11.56
N ALA A 486 -9.24 -7.93 11.94
CA ALA A 486 -8.93 -7.51 13.30
C ALA A 486 -9.99 -7.94 14.32
N ALA A 487 -11.27 -7.95 13.93
CA ALA A 487 -12.38 -8.41 14.76
C ALA A 487 -12.26 -9.89 15.21
N LYS A 488 -11.41 -10.70 14.54
CA LYS A 488 -11.11 -12.08 14.96
C LYS A 488 -10.16 -12.16 16.16
N PHE A 489 -9.44 -11.08 16.48
CA PHE A 489 -8.36 -11.07 17.47
C PHE A 489 -8.52 -9.99 18.55
N ILE A 490 -9.21 -8.90 18.22
CA ILE A 490 -9.39 -7.74 19.09
C ILE A 490 -10.88 -7.55 19.33
N ASP A 491 -11.26 -7.60 20.60
CA ASP A 491 -12.62 -7.33 21.04
C ASP A 491 -12.87 -5.81 21.03
N ALA A 492 -13.32 -5.32 19.88
CA ALA A 492 -13.73 -3.94 19.68
C ALA A 492 -15.27 -3.89 19.63
N PRO A 493 -15.93 -2.84 20.14
CA PRO A 493 -17.37 -2.68 19.97
C PRO A 493 -17.74 -2.66 18.47
N THR A 494 -18.63 -3.56 18.08
CA THR A 494 -19.17 -3.68 16.72
C THR A 494 -20.67 -3.42 16.76
N LEU A 495 -21.17 -2.72 15.75
CA LEU A 495 -22.60 -2.48 15.58
C LEU A 495 -22.89 -2.37 14.08
N SER A 496 -23.78 -3.23 13.58
CA SER A 496 -24.28 -3.18 12.20
C SER A 496 -25.76 -3.55 12.15
N VAL A 497 -26.46 -3.10 11.10
CA VAL A 497 -27.86 -3.43 10.84
C VAL A 497 -28.00 -4.00 9.42
N SER A 498 -28.93 -4.95 9.23
CA SER A 498 -29.20 -5.51 7.89
C SER A 498 -29.71 -4.45 6.92
N ASP A 499 -30.52 -3.51 7.41
CA ASP A 499 -31.06 -2.39 6.64
C ASP A 499 -31.18 -1.16 7.54
N ASN A 500 -30.76 0.00 7.04
CA ASN A 500 -30.88 1.29 7.72
C ASN A 500 -31.99 2.19 7.11
N ILE A 501 -32.76 1.67 6.15
CA ILE A 501 -33.89 2.35 5.52
C ILE A 501 -35.05 1.38 5.39
N ILE A 502 -36.22 1.78 5.92
CA ILE A 502 -37.44 0.98 5.92
C ILE A 502 -38.57 1.80 5.30
N ILE A 503 -39.26 1.24 4.32
CA ILE A 503 -40.39 1.89 3.64
C ILE A 503 -41.67 1.08 3.88
N LEU A 504 -42.65 1.67 4.56
CA LEU A 504 -43.90 1.02 4.96
C LEU A 504 -45.12 1.59 4.24
N GLY A 505 -46.14 0.75 4.05
CA GLY A 505 -47.39 1.13 3.42
C GLY A 505 -48.28 2.03 4.28
N LYS A 506 -49.26 2.67 3.64
CA LYS A 506 -50.22 3.57 4.29
C LYS A 506 -51.08 2.90 5.37
N ASN A 507 -51.35 1.61 5.22
CA ASN A 507 -52.19 0.85 6.15
C ASN A 507 -51.40 0.40 7.39
N GLY A 508 -50.18 0.88 7.58
CA GLY A 508 -49.21 0.30 8.50
C GLY A 508 -48.42 -0.82 7.84
N GLY A 509 -47.76 -1.62 8.67
CA GLY A 509 -46.92 -2.74 8.25
C GLY A 509 -45.89 -3.06 9.31
N SER A 510 -45.25 -4.20 9.17
CA SER A 510 -44.14 -4.62 10.00
C SER A 510 -42.97 -5.04 9.12
N GLU A 511 -41.78 -4.54 9.43
CA GLU A 511 -40.53 -5.03 8.86
C GLU A 511 -39.63 -5.52 9.98
N GLN A 512 -38.80 -6.51 9.66
CA GLN A 512 -37.86 -7.09 10.60
C GLN A 512 -36.45 -6.85 10.08
N ILE A 513 -35.60 -6.30 10.93
CA ILE A 513 -34.18 -6.12 10.65
C ILE A 513 -33.35 -6.93 11.63
N THR A 514 -32.14 -7.29 11.21
CA THR A 514 -31.15 -7.95 12.07
C THR A 514 -30.17 -6.91 12.58
N ILE A 515 -29.97 -6.88 13.89
CA ILE A 515 -28.94 -6.11 14.57
C ILE A 515 -27.81 -7.06 14.93
N SER A 516 -26.60 -6.80 14.43
CA SER A 516 -25.40 -7.54 14.83
C SER A 516 -24.53 -6.63 15.67
N ALA A 517 -24.29 -7.02 16.92
CA ALA A 517 -23.39 -6.33 17.84
C ALA A 517 -22.76 -7.33 18.81
N ASN A 518 -21.50 -7.13 19.19
CA ASN A 518 -20.83 -7.92 20.23
C ASN A 518 -20.95 -7.31 21.63
N THR A 519 -21.57 -6.13 21.75
CA THR A 519 -21.88 -5.46 23.01
C THR A 519 -23.38 -5.24 23.16
N ASP A 520 -23.83 -5.00 24.40
CA ASP A 520 -25.23 -4.67 24.65
C ASP A 520 -25.65 -3.46 23.80
N TRP A 521 -26.83 -3.57 23.19
CA TRP A 521 -27.37 -2.53 22.36
C TRP A 521 -28.80 -2.23 22.77
N ASP A 522 -29.17 -0.96 22.64
CA ASP A 522 -30.51 -0.50 22.87
C ASP A 522 -31.03 0.30 21.68
N PHE A 523 -32.32 0.59 21.69
CA PHE A 523 -32.93 1.39 20.65
C PHE A 523 -33.82 2.47 21.22
N ASN A 524 -33.81 3.62 20.57
CA ASN A 524 -34.76 4.69 20.85
C ASN A 524 -35.57 5.00 19.59
N ASN A 525 -36.88 5.13 19.78
CA ASN A 525 -37.80 5.48 18.72
C ASN A 525 -38.22 6.95 18.88
N THR A 526 -38.15 7.70 17.79
CA THR A 526 -38.47 9.14 17.79
C THR A 526 -39.94 9.45 17.52
N ALA A 527 -40.80 8.45 17.28
CA ALA A 527 -42.19 8.68 16.88
C ALA A 527 -43.20 7.71 17.51
N ASP A 528 -44.30 8.25 18.03
CA ASP A 528 -45.41 7.53 18.65
C ASP A 528 -46.19 6.60 17.71
N TRP A 529 -46.17 6.87 16.39
CA TRP A 529 -46.84 6.05 15.37
C TRP A 529 -46.02 4.84 14.90
N VAL A 530 -44.76 4.74 15.31
CA VAL A 530 -43.91 3.55 15.15
C VAL A 530 -43.83 2.82 16.48
N ASN A 531 -44.01 1.50 16.46
CA ASN A 531 -43.73 0.62 17.58
C ASN A 531 -42.51 -0.23 17.23
N VAL A 532 -41.54 -0.29 18.14
CA VAL A 532 -40.30 -1.03 17.96
C VAL A 532 -40.17 -2.01 19.11
N ALA A 533 -39.99 -3.29 18.80
CA ALA A 533 -39.88 -4.34 19.79
C ALA A 533 -38.89 -5.42 19.36
N ARG A 534 -38.10 -5.93 20.31
CA ARG A 534 -37.29 -7.14 20.08
C ARG A 534 -38.24 -8.32 19.87
N SER A 535 -37.89 -9.24 18.98
CA SER A 535 -38.71 -10.45 18.75
C SER A 535 -38.76 -11.38 19.97
N SER A 536 -37.73 -11.32 20.82
CA SER A 536 -37.64 -11.94 22.14
C SER A 536 -36.65 -11.15 23.00
N GLU A 537 -36.58 -11.43 24.31
CA GLU A 537 -35.82 -10.63 25.31
C GLU A 537 -34.32 -10.48 25.00
N ASN A 538 -33.74 -11.34 24.14
CA ASN A 538 -32.35 -11.28 23.69
C ASN A 538 -32.20 -11.43 22.16
N SER A 539 -33.23 -11.08 21.41
CA SER A 539 -33.23 -11.25 19.95
C SER A 539 -32.43 -10.15 19.24
N GLU A 540 -31.54 -10.56 18.34
CA GLU A 540 -30.92 -9.71 17.31
C GLU A 540 -31.95 -9.18 16.29
N LEU A 541 -33.09 -9.85 16.16
CA LEU A 541 -34.20 -9.42 15.29
C LEU A 541 -35.05 -8.34 15.97
N LEU A 542 -35.12 -7.17 15.34
CA LEU A 542 -35.93 -6.03 15.77
C LEU A 542 -37.14 -5.86 14.85
N ASN A 543 -38.34 -5.95 15.41
CA ASN A 543 -39.59 -5.74 14.69
C ASN A 543 -39.98 -4.27 14.75
N ILE A 544 -40.14 -3.66 13.57
CA ILE A 544 -40.54 -2.27 13.40
C ILE A 544 -41.93 -2.27 12.79
N THR A 545 -42.92 -1.84 13.57
CA THR A 545 -44.34 -1.82 13.16
C THR A 545 -44.87 -0.40 13.13
N ALA A 546 -45.56 0.00 12.06
CA ALA A 546 -46.19 1.31 11.98
C ALA A 546 -47.72 1.22 12.07
N SER A 547 -48.32 2.18 12.76
CA SER A 547 -49.78 2.41 12.73
C SER A 547 -50.22 2.97 11.37
N PRO A 548 -51.48 2.78 10.93
CA PRO A 548 -51.97 3.35 9.69
C PRO A 548 -51.75 4.88 9.61
N ASN A 549 -51.29 5.33 8.45
CA ASN A 549 -51.24 6.75 8.11
C ASN A 549 -52.52 7.15 7.39
N ASN A 550 -53.34 7.97 8.04
CA ASN A 550 -54.60 8.48 7.50
C ASN A 550 -54.50 9.92 6.98
N SER A 551 -53.30 10.52 6.95
CA SER A 551 -53.10 11.86 6.40
C SER A 551 -52.82 11.81 4.90
N ASP A 552 -52.80 12.98 4.28
CA ASP A 552 -52.41 13.24 2.89
C ASP A 552 -50.91 13.47 2.73
N LYS A 553 -50.09 13.25 3.78
CA LYS A 553 -48.63 13.40 3.76
C LYS A 553 -47.92 12.15 4.28
N GLY A 554 -46.77 11.83 3.71
CA GLY A 554 -45.89 10.76 4.18
C GLY A 554 -45.33 11.12 5.55
N LYS A 555 -45.06 10.10 6.35
CA LYS A 555 -44.47 10.26 7.70
C LYS A 555 -43.06 9.71 7.73
N SER A 556 -42.16 10.42 8.40
CA SER A 556 -40.81 9.93 8.71
C SER A 556 -40.61 9.79 10.21
N ALA A 557 -39.84 8.78 10.57
CA ALA A 557 -39.37 8.53 11.93
C ALA A 557 -37.94 7.98 11.87
N ASN A 558 -37.23 8.06 12.98
CA ASN A 558 -35.95 7.40 13.12
C ASN A 558 -36.04 6.40 14.27
N VAL A 559 -35.40 5.25 14.07
CA VAL A 559 -35.04 4.34 15.16
C VAL A 559 -33.54 4.39 15.29
N ILE A 560 -33.08 4.85 16.44
CA ILE A 560 -31.65 4.98 16.72
C ILE A 560 -31.25 3.72 17.48
N ILE A 561 -30.40 2.89 16.87
CA ILE A 561 -29.74 1.79 17.56
C ILE A 561 -28.46 2.33 18.16
N GLU A 562 -28.22 2.05 19.43
CA GLU A 562 -27.04 2.50 20.15
C GLU A 562 -26.37 1.32 20.86
N SER A 563 -25.06 1.18 20.66
CA SER A 563 -24.21 0.26 21.41
C SER A 563 -22.90 0.94 21.73
N GLU A 564 -22.48 0.94 23.00
CA GLU A 564 -21.27 1.63 23.47
C GLU A 564 -21.11 3.08 22.97
N GLY A 565 -22.24 3.76 22.76
CA GLY A 565 -22.31 5.14 22.31
C GLY A 565 -22.15 5.33 20.79
N HIS A 566 -21.88 4.26 20.03
CA HIS A 566 -22.01 4.23 18.57
C HIS A 566 -23.48 4.15 18.17
N LYS A 567 -23.90 4.97 17.21
CA LYS A 567 -25.32 5.12 16.83
C LYS A 567 -25.55 4.78 15.38
N ILE A 568 -26.46 3.86 15.08
CA ILE A 568 -26.98 3.66 13.73
C ILE A 568 -28.39 4.22 13.67
N ASN A 569 -28.63 5.15 12.75
CA ASN A 569 -29.97 5.65 12.46
C ASN A 569 -30.62 4.77 11.40
N ILE A 570 -31.74 4.16 11.76
CA ILE A 570 -32.64 3.51 10.82
C ILE A 570 -33.74 4.51 10.47
N HIS A 571 -33.81 4.90 9.21
CA HIS A 571 -34.81 5.81 8.70
C HIS A 571 -36.07 5.05 8.30
N ILE A 572 -37.20 5.40 8.90
CA ILE A 572 -38.51 4.81 8.59
C ILE A 572 -39.34 5.83 7.83
N TYR A 573 -39.81 5.43 6.66
CA TYR A 573 -40.65 6.23 5.79
C TYR A 573 -41.99 5.50 5.57
N GLN A 574 -43.10 6.20 5.79
CA GLN A 574 -44.43 5.63 5.63
C GLN A 574 -45.24 6.37 4.56
N ALA A 575 -45.85 5.60 3.66
CA ALA A 575 -46.70 6.11 2.60
C ALA A 575 -47.99 6.79 3.12
N THR A 576 -48.59 7.61 2.27
CA THR A 576 -49.82 8.40 2.53
C THR A 576 -51.08 7.73 1.96
N ILE A 577 -52.28 8.21 2.31
CA ILE A 577 -53.54 7.60 1.81
C ILE A 577 -53.80 7.80 0.31
N ASN A 578 -53.36 8.95 -0.21
CA ASN A 578 -53.52 9.37 -1.61
C ASN A 578 -52.14 9.76 -2.16
N PRO A 579 -51.31 8.77 -2.51
CA PRO A 579 -49.92 9.00 -2.85
C PRO A 579 -49.79 9.68 -4.22
N VAL A 580 -48.91 10.65 -4.28
CA VAL A 580 -48.44 11.35 -5.47
C VAL A 580 -46.92 11.32 -5.42
N LEU A 581 -46.32 10.95 -6.53
CA LEU A 581 -44.90 10.96 -6.74
C LEU A 581 -44.68 11.48 -8.15
N THR A 582 -43.90 12.54 -8.26
CA THR A 582 -43.35 13.05 -9.50
C THR A 582 -41.94 13.56 -9.22
N THR A 583 -41.26 13.94 -10.28
CA THR A 583 -39.93 14.54 -10.24
C THR A 583 -39.95 15.83 -11.04
N SER A 584 -39.14 16.82 -10.66
CA SER A 584 -38.99 18.06 -11.43
C SER A 584 -38.41 17.83 -12.82
N LEU A 585 -37.65 16.74 -13.00
CA LEU A 585 -36.97 16.39 -14.23
C LEU A 585 -37.19 14.91 -14.53
N SER A 586 -37.67 14.59 -15.72
CA SER A 586 -37.69 13.24 -16.28
C SER A 586 -36.38 12.87 -16.96
N GLU A 587 -35.57 13.87 -17.28
CA GLU A 587 -34.23 13.71 -17.82
C GLU A 587 -33.37 14.93 -17.53
N PHE A 588 -32.06 14.72 -17.41
CA PHE A 588 -31.08 15.80 -17.39
C PHE A 588 -29.70 15.30 -17.77
N THR A 589 -28.78 16.25 -17.97
CA THR A 589 -27.43 15.96 -18.41
C THR A 589 -26.38 16.44 -17.42
N LEU A 590 -25.47 15.55 -17.02
CA LEU A 590 -24.28 15.83 -16.21
C LEU A 590 -23.05 15.99 -17.10
N SER A 591 -22.03 16.72 -16.64
CA SER A 591 -20.76 16.76 -17.37
C SER A 591 -19.99 15.45 -17.22
N GLY A 592 -19.08 15.15 -18.16
CA GLY A 592 -18.20 13.97 -18.10
C GLY A 592 -17.13 14.01 -16.99
N LYS A 593 -17.11 15.06 -16.16
CA LYS A 593 -16.10 15.26 -15.10
C LYS A 593 -16.48 14.50 -13.82
N GLU A 594 -15.46 14.22 -13.02
CA GLU A 594 -15.64 13.69 -11.65
C GLU A 594 -16.43 14.69 -10.79
N ASP A 595 -17.25 14.16 -9.89
CA ASP A 595 -18.14 14.91 -9.01
C ASP A 595 -19.14 15.83 -9.74
N SER A 596 -19.40 15.58 -11.03
CA SER A 596 -20.45 16.30 -11.73
C SER A 596 -21.80 15.95 -11.10
N GLN A 597 -22.60 16.98 -10.82
CA GLN A 597 -23.79 16.82 -10.01
C GLN A 597 -24.96 17.66 -10.53
N ALA A 598 -26.16 17.17 -10.29
CA ALA A 598 -27.38 17.92 -10.50
C ALA A 598 -28.36 17.60 -9.38
N ASN A 599 -29.25 18.54 -9.13
CA ASN A 599 -30.30 18.36 -8.16
C ASN A 599 -31.63 18.11 -8.87
N ILE A 600 -32.40 17.15 -8.35
CA ILE A 600 -33.80 16.98 -8.73
C ILE A 600 -34.68 17.22 -7.50
N ILE A 601 -35.86 17.78 -7.73
CA ILE A 601 -36.90 17.87 -6.71
C ILE A 601 -37.81 16.66 -6.92
N ILE A 602 -37.79 15.76 -5.94
CA ILE A 602 -38.81 14.72 -5.82
C ILE A 602 -40.05 15.42 -5.26
N ALA A 603 -41.02 15.69 -6.12
CA ALA A 603 -42.29 16.28 -5.73
C ALA A 603 -43.25 15.16 -5.33
N SER A 604 -43.25 14.86 -4.03
CA SER A 604 -44.08 13.80 -3.46
C SER A 604 -44.85 14.28 -2.25
N ASN A 605 -45.93 13.57 -1.92
CA ASN A 605 -46.58 13.60 -0.61
C ASN A 605 -46.53 12.23 0.08
N THR A 606 -45.77 11.26 -0.44
CA THR A 606 -45.68 9.88 0.05
C THR A 606 -44.23 9.51 0.38
N ALA A 607 -44.02 8.30 0.90
CA ALA A 607 -42.69 7.70 1.00
C ALA A 607 -42.21 7.25 -0.37
N TRP A 608 -40.93 7.48 -0.64
CA TRP A 608 -40.28 7.18 -1.92
C TRP A 608 -38.87 6.63 -1.71
N LYS A 609 -38.38 5.90 -2.72
CA LYS A 609 -37.04 5.35 -2.82
C LYS A 609 -36.42 5.72 -4.16
N VAL A 610 -35.10 5.88 -4.16
CA VAL A 610 -34.28 6.08 -5.36
C VAL A 610 -33.33 4.91 -5.48
N GLU A 611 -33.35 4.27 -6.65
CA GLU A 611 -32.49 3.13 -6.96
C GLU A 611 -31.90 3.31 -8.36
N SER A 612 -30.72 2.74 -8.57
CA SER A 612 -30.10 2.68 -9.88
C SER A 612 -29.18 1.48 -9.95
N GLU A 613 -29.15 0.82 -11.11
CA GLU A 613 -28.17 -0.24 -11.42
C GLU A 613 -26.83 0.36 -11.85
N GLU A 614 -26.78 1.69 -12.02
CA GLU A 614 -25.62 2.42 -12.50
C GLU A 614 -24.61 2.65 -11.39
N ASN A 615 -23.53 1.87 -11.41
CA ASN A 615 -22.42 2.00 -10.46
C ASN A 615 -21.61 3.31 -10.57
N TRP A 616 -21.90 4.13 -11.58
CA TRP A 616 -21.27 5.44 -11.79
C TRP A 616 -22.07 6.61 -11.22
N LEU A 617 -23.25 6.33 -10.65
CA LEU A 617 -24.09 7.31 -9.96
C LEU A 617 -24.04 7.10 -8.44
N SER A 618 -24.13 8.21 -7.71
CA SER A 618 -24.29 8.21 -6.25
C SER A 618 -25.30 9.28 -5.84
N PHE A 619 -25.95 9.05 -4.70
CA PHE A 619 -27.05 9.87 -4.21
C PHE A 619 -26.73 10.31 -2.78
N ASP A 620 -27.00 11.57 -2.46
CA ASP A 620 -26.94 12.05 -1.08
C ASP A 620 -28.11 11.52 -0.23
N VAL A 621 -29.25 11.24 -0.87
CA VAL A 621 -30.47 10.69 -0.25
C VAL A 621 -31.07 9.63 -1.16
N ILE A 622 -31.19 8.39 -0.65
CA ILE A 622 -31.73 7.24 -1.40
C ILE A 622 -33.19 6.89 -1.04
N ALA A 623 -33.76 7.50 0.00
CA ALA A 623 -35.16 7.36 0.35
C ALA A 623 -35.62 8.55 1.20
N GLY A 624 -36.92 8.83 1.20
CA GLY A 624 -37.48 9.94 1.93
C GLY A 624 -39.01 9.95 1.94
N VAL A 625 -39.56 11.05 2.42
CA VAL A 625 -41.00 11.33 2.37
C VAL A 625 -41.26 12.76 1.95
N ASN A 626 -42.41 12.96 1.33
CA ASN A 626 -42.85 14.28 0.88
C ASN A 626 -41.84 14.90 -0.10
N GLN A 627 -41.97 16.21 -0.33
CA GLN A 627 -41.10 16.89 -1.26
C GLN A 627 -39.68 17.04 -0.70
N GLN A 628 -38.69 16.64 -1.48
CA GLN A 628 -37.27 16.77 -1.13
C GLN A 628 -36.44 17.07 -2.38
N GLU A 629 -35.41 17.88 -2.22
CA GLU A 629 -34.34 18.02 -3.21
C GLU A 629 -33.25 16.99 -2.90
N ILE A 630 -32.82 16.25 -3.91
CA ILE A 630 -31.71 15.31 -3.81
C ILE A 630 -30.62 15.67 -4.81
N SER A 631 -29.37 15.41 -4.45
CA SER A 631 -28.20 15.58 -5.30
C SER A 631 -27.76 14.25 -5.87
N ILE A 632 -27.68 14.20 -7.20
CA ILE A 632 -27.20 13.04 -7.94
C ILE A 632 -25.84 13.38 -8.49
N LYS A 633 -24.83 12.60 -8.09
CA LYS A 633 -23.43 12.78 -8.44
C LYS A 633 -22.97 11.65 -9.34
N ALA A 634 -22.21 11.99 -10.38
CA ALA A 634 -21.55 11.02 -11.24
C ALA A 634 -20.05 11.00 -10.98
N ILE A 635 -19.46 9.81 -11.01
CA ILE A 635 -18.02 9.68 -11.26
C ILE A 635 -17.72 10.08 -12.72
N ALA A 636 -16.47 10.39 -13.04
CA ALA A 636 -16.10 10.80 -14.39
C ALA A 636 -16.56 9.79 -15.46
N ASN A 637 -17.02 10.28 -16.62
CA ASN A 637 -17.28 9.43 -17.78
C ASN A 637 -15.92 9.12 -18.43
N PRO A 638 -15.46 7.86 -18.46
CA PRO A 638 -14.20 7.54 -19.10
C PRO A 638 -14.30 7.51 -20.63
N GLN A 639 -15.50 7.48 -21.21
CA GLN A 639 -15.75 7.33 -22.65
C GLN A 639 -15.95 8.67 -23.35
N VAL A 640 -15.55 8.80 -24.62
CA VAL A 640 -15.89 9.99 -25.46
C VAL A 640 -17.29 9.95 -26.04
N GLU A 641 -18.04 8.91 -25.72
CA GLU A 641 -19.45 8.84 -26.02
C GLU A 641 -20.22 9.17 -24.75
N LYS A 642 -21.36 9.81 -24.94
CA LYS A 642 -22.31 10.00 -23.86
C LYS A 642 -22.73 8.63 -23.33
N ARG A 643 -22.80 8.50 -22.02
CA ARG A 643 -23.45 7.36 -21.39
C ARG A 643 -24.78 7.81 -20.80
N SER A 644 -25.75 6.92 -20.82
CA SER A 644 -27.04 7.15 -20.18
C SER A 644 -27.32 6.04 -19.20
N GLY A 645 -27.94 6.42 -18.09
CA GLY A 645 -28.36 5.53 -17.05
C GLY A 645 -29.74 5.90 -16.56
N THR A 646 -30.40 4.94 -15.93
CA THR A 646 -31.73 5.18 -15.39
C THR A 646 -31.68 5.24 -13.87
N VAL A 647 -32.22 6.32 -13.33
CA VAL A 647 -32.56 6.41 -11.92
C VAL A 647 -34.04 6.10 -11.77
N ILE A 648 -34.35 5.09 -10.97
CA ILE A 648 -35.70 4.62 -10.72
C ILE A 648 -36.17 5.25 -9.42
N LEU A 649 -37.16 6.11 -9.52
CA LEU A 649 -37.88 6.69 -8.39
C LEU A 649 -39.16 5.90 -8.17
N SER A 650 -39.29 5.25 -7.02
CA SER A 650 -40.43 4.39 -6.69
C SER A 650 -41.16 4.89 -5.45
N GLY A 651 -42.46 4.61 -5.39
CA GLY A 651 -43.30 4.84 -4.22
C GLY A 651 -44.33 3.72 -4.12
N LEU A 652 -44.62 3.27 -2.90
CA LEU A 652 -45.51 2.12 -2.70
C LEU A 652 -46.89 2.36 -3.31
N GLY A 653 -47.30 1.44 -4.19
CA GLY A 653 -48.60 1.49 -4.88
C GLY A 653 -48.71 2.52 -6.00
N LEU A 654 -47.58 3.07 -6.46
CA LEU A 654 -47.49 3.97 -7.61
C LEU A 654 -46.66 3.35 -8.72
N ASP A 655 -46.87 3.83 -9.94
CA ASP A 655 -45.96 3.58 -11.05
C ASP A 655 -44.60 4.22 -10.76
N VAL A 656 -43.53 3.56 -11.23
CA VAL A 656 -42.17 4.08 -11.09
C VAL A 656 -41.93 5.24 -12.05
N TRP A 657 -41.12 6.20 -11.62
CA TRP A 657 -40.62 7.28 -12.45
C TRP A 657 -39.18 7.00 -12.82
N ASN A 658 -38.94 6.87 -14.13
CA ASN A 658 -37.59 6.74 -14.65
C ASN A 658 -37.06 8.13 -14.96
N VAL A 659 -35.97 8.52 -14.31
CA VAL A 659 -35.20 9.70 -14.65
C VAL A 659 -34.01 9.27 -15.48
N THR A 660 -34.03 9.65 -16.75
CA THR A 660 -32.93 9.37 -17.66
C THR A 660 -31.81 10.36 -17.39
N ILE A 661 -30.68 9.86 -16.90
CA ILE A 661 -29.49 10.68 -16.71
C ILE A 661 -28.56 10.41 -17.87
N THR A 662 -28.29 11.46 -18.64
CA THR A 662 -27.21 11.43 -19.61
C THR A 662 -25.98 12.05 -18.95
N GLN A 663 -24.84 11.41 -19.06
CA GLN A 663 -23.57 12.08 -18.79
C GLN A 663 -22.93 12.40 -20.13
N GLU A 664 -22.54 13.66 -20.32
CA GLU A 664 -21.75 14.10 -21.46
C GLU A 664 -20.52 13.22 -21.61
N GLU A 665 -19.98 13.19 -22.82
CA GLU A 665 -18.69 12.60 -23.09
C GLU A 665 -17.64 13.06 -22.06
N GLY A 666 -16.83 12.10 -21.63
CA GLY A 666 -15.58 12.38 -20.94
C GLY A 666 -14.67 13.22 -21.81
N GLU A 667 -13.77 13.96 -21.16
CA GLU A 667 -12.72 14.65 -21.90
C GLU A 667 -11.96 13.65 -22.77
N PRO A 668 -11.69 13.99 -24.05
CA PRO A 668 -10.87 13.14 -24.89
C PRO A 668 -9.52 12.96 -24.20
N THR A 669 -9.06 11.72 -24.18
CA THR A 669 -7.74 11.36 -23.68
C THR A 669 -6.89 10.99 -24.88
N LEU A 670 -5.66 11.49 -24.88
CA LEU A 670 -4.61 11.00 -25.76
C LEU A 670 -3.34 11.02 -24.94
N ARG A 671 -2.90 9.83 -24.58
CA ARG A 671 -1.60 9.61 -23.97
C ARG A 671 -0.93 8.48 -24.71
N LEU A 672 0.12 8.84 -25.43
CA LEU A 672 1.07 7.86 -25.90
C LEU A 672 1.98 7.48 -24.75
N PHE A 673 2.19 6.18 -24.56
CA PHE A 673 3.13 5.66 -23.57
C PHE A 673 4.55 5.57 -24.15
N SER A 674 4.69 5.79 -25.46
CA SER A 674 5.97 5.99 -26.14
C SER A 674 5.84 7.07 -27.22
N ASN A 675 6.88 7.90 -27.35
CA ASN A 675 7.02 8.92 -28.40
C ASN A 675 7.98 8.48 -29.52
N SER A 676 8.45 7.23 -29.50
CA SER A 676 9.32 6.70 -30.55
C SER A 676 9.16 5.19 -30.75
N VAL A 677 9.43 4.72 -31.97
CA VAL A 677 9.35 3.31 -32.37
C VAL A 677 10.57 2.96 -33.22
N ASN A 678 11.22 1.85 -32.90
CA ASN A 678 12.32 1.30 -33.69
C ASN A 678 11.87 0.04 -34.43
N LEU A 679 12.20 -0.03 -35.71
CA LEU A 679 11.70 -1.04 -36.64
C LEU A 679 12.84 -1.79 -37.33
N GLY A 680 12.64 -3.09 -37.57
CA GLY A 680 13.50 -3.91 -38.39
C GLY A 680 13.49 -3.50 -39.86
N ALA A 681 14.49 -3.94 -40.61
CA ALA A 681 14.63 -3.60 -42.03
C ALA A 681 13.57 -4.25 -42.93
N ASP A 682 13.10 -5.45 -42.60
CA ASP A 682 12.04 -6.15 -43.35
C ASP A 682 10.67 -5.47 -43.15
N GLU A 683 9.75 -5.62 -44.11
CA GLU A 683 8.38 -5.10 -43.98
C GLU A 683 7.63 -5.73 -42.80
N GLY A 684 6.72 -4.98 -42.18
CA GLY A 684 5.94 -5.53 -41.07
C GLY A 684 5.01 -4.54 -40.38
N THR A 685 4.54 -4.97 -39.21
CA THR A 685 3.65 -4.20 -38.33
C THR A 685 4.23 -4.23 -36.92
N ASN A 686 4.33 -3.07 -36.29
CA ASN A 686 4.77 -2.90 -34.90
C ASN A 686 3.62 -2.32 -34.07
N ASN A 687 3.28 -2.94 -32.96
CA ASN A 687 2.16 -2.54 -32.09
C ASN A 687 2.60 -2.24 -30.65
N SER A 688 3.85 -1.80 -30.47
CA SER A 688 4.49 -1.55 -29.16
C SER A 688 4.00 -0.29 -28.47
N VAL A 689 3.37 0.63 -29.21
CA VAL A 689 2.93 1.90 -28.66
C VAL A 689 1.52 1.77 -28.11
N PHE A 690 1.44 1.70 -26.78
CA PHE A 690 0.18 1.86 -26.08
C PHE A 690 -0.32 3.29 -26.23
N VAL A 691 -1.59 3.38 -26.56
CA VAL A 691 -2.34 4.63 -26.66
C VAL A 691 -3.48 4.53 -25.67
N VAL A 692 -3.43 5.30 -24.59
CA VAL A 692 -4.66 5.60 -23.85
C VAL A 692 -5.34 6.70 -24.61
N THR A 693 -6.34 6.27 -25.35
CA THR A 693 -7.32 7.15 -25.91
C THR A 693 -8.68 6.50 -25.78
N ASN A 694 -9.65 7.29 -25.38
CA ASN A 694 -11.04 6.91 -25.33
C ASN A 694 -11.77 7.24 -26.65
N THR A 695 -11.05 7.71 -27.70
CA THR A 695 -11.62 8.05 -29.02
C THR A 695 -10.79 7.50 -30.17
N SER A 696 -11.31 7.62 -31.39
CA SER A 696 -10.60 7.23 -32.61
C SER A 696 -9.67 8.38 -33.06
N PRO A 697 -8.33 8.24 -32.96
CA PRO A 697 -7.43 9.27 -33.44
C PRO A 697 -7.29 9.23 -34.96
N THR A 698 -7.04 10.39 -35.57
CA THR A 698 -6.53 10.49 -36.94
C THR A 698 -5.03 10.39 -36.92
N ILE A 699 -4.45 9.55 -37.78
CA ILE A 699 -3.01 9.39 -37.88
C ILE A 699 -2.53 9.85 -39.24
N THR A 700 -1.51 10.70 -39.25
CA THR A 700 -0.84 11.13 -40.48
C THR A 700 0.63 10.76 -40.42
N SER A 701 1.17 10.37 -41.57
CA SER A 701 2.58 10.01 -41.72
C SER A 701 3.37 11.09 -42.43
N SER A 702 4.61 11.29 -42.03
CA SER A 702 5.57 12.16 -42.74
C SER A 702 6.27 11.47 -43.92
N ALA A 703 6.04 10.17 -44.14
CA ALA A 703 6.66 9.40 -45.22
C ALA A 703 5.74 8.29 -45.75
N ASP A 704 5.88 7.95 -47.02
CA ASP A 704 5.06 6.94 -47.71
C ASP A 704 5.35 5.48 -47.28
N TRP A 705 6.51 5.22 -46.69
CA TRP A 705 6.91 3.89 -46.23
C TRP A 705 6.40 3.53 -44.83
N ILE A 706 5.74 4.45 -44.09
CA ILE A 706 5.01 4.12 -42.86
C ILE A 706 3.57 4.60 -42.91
N SER A 707 2.72 3.85 -42.22
CA SER A 707 1.37 4.26 -41.85
C SER A 707 1.11 3.85 -40.40
N GLY A 708 0.12 4.46 -39.78
CA GLY A 708 -0.30 4.11 -38.43
C GLY A 708 -1.80 3.93 -38.38
N GLU A 709 -2.25 2.93 -37.63
CA GLU A 709 -3.65 2.74 -37.27
C GLU A 709 -3.73 2.42 -35.78
N VAL A 710 -4.67 3.03 -35.05
CA VAL A 710 -4.96 2.57 -33.69
C VAL A 710 -5.96 1.43 -33.77
N THR A 711 -5.57 0.25 -33.34
CA THR A 711 -6.49 -0.90 -33.20
C THR A 711 -6.95 -1.01 -31.75
N SER A 712 -8.28 -1.10 -31.56
CA SER A 712 -8.87 -1.38 -30.26
C SER A 712 -8.69 -2.87 -29.92
N GLY A 713 -8.00 -3.15 -28.82
CA GLY A 713 -7.65 -4.51 -28.40
C GLY A 713 -8.24 -4.94 -27.06
N GLY A 714 -9.07 -4.12 -26.42
CA GLY A 714 -9.58 -4.36 -25.06
C GLY A 714 -9.48 -3.12 -24.17
N ARG A 715 -9.08 -3.27 -22.89
CA ARG A 715 -8.98 -2.18 -21.89
C ARG A 715 -7.95 -1.07 -22.21
N PHE A 716 -7.07 -1.26 -23.20
CA PHE A 716 -6.14 -0.25 -23.76
C PHE A 716 -6.06 -0.40 -25.30
N SER A 717 -5.81 0.71 -26.02
CA SER A 717 -5.63 0.70 -27.49
C SER A 717 -4.15 0.64 -27.86
N ARG A 718 -3.84 0.06 -29.01
CA ARG A 718 -2.47 -0.02 -29.55
C ARG A 718 -2.37 0.71 -30.87
N LEU A 719 -1.29 1.46 -31.08
CA LEU A 719 -0.94 2.01 -32.39
C LEU A 719 -0.11 0.97 -33.16
N ASN A 720 -0.72 0.39 -34.19
CA ASN A 720 -0.05 -0.42 -35.18
C ASN A 720 0.64 0.51 -36.19
N VAL A 721 1.96 0.53 -36.14
CA VAL A 721 2.82 1.15 -37.14
C VAL A 721 3.10 0.11 -38.21
N ASN A 722 2.48 0.27 -39.39
CA ASN A 722 2.73 -0.55 -40.57
C ASN A 722 3.82 0.09 -41.40
N TYR A 723 4.80 -0.70 -41.85
CA TYR A 723 5.97 -0.16 -42.53
C TYR A 723 6.49 -1.06 -43.64
N LEU A 724 6.91 -0.44 -44.74
CA LEU A 724 7.51 -1.13 -45.87
C LEU A 724 8.98 -1.47 -45.58
N GLU A 725 9.50 -2.45 -46.29
CA GLU A 725 10.91 -2.84 -46.23
C GLU A 725 11.85 -1.66 -46.54
N ASN A 726 12.95 -1.56 -45.79
CA ASN A 726 14.02 -0.59 -46.00
C ASN A 726 15.19 -1.21 -46.76
N ASN A 727 15.09 -1.21 -48.10
CA ASN A 727 16.16 -1.64 -49.00
C ASN A 727 17.26 -0.60 -49.22
N THR A 728 17.25 0.49 -48.44
CA THR A 728 18.31 1.50 -48.51
C THR A 728 19.43 1.11 -47.55
N GLY A 729 20.69 1.29 -47.96
CA GLY A 729 21.86 0.97 -47.12
C GLY A 729 22.09 1.90 -45.92
N ALA A 730 21.06 2.66 -45.50
CA ALA A 730 21.11 3.58 -44.38
C ALA A 730 19.78 3.57 -43.60
N ASN A 731 19.85 3.80 -42.29
CA ASN A 731 18.65 3.90 -41.46
C ASN A 731 17.82 5.10 -41.93
N ARG A 732 16.49 4.97 -41.89
CA ARG A 732 15.56 6.05 -42.26
C ARG A 732 14.63 6.38 -41.11
N LYS A 733 14.18 7.63 -41.06
CA LYS A 733 13.30 8.16 -40.03
C LYS A 733 12.06 8.79 -40.63
N ALA A 734 10.95 8.66 -39.93
CA ALA A 734 9.69 9.34 -40.25
C ALA A 734 8.92 9.62 -38.95
N LYS A 735 7.82 10.34 -39.07
CA LYS A 735 6.97 10.68 -37.93
C LYS A 735 5.53 10.26 -38.20
N LEU A 736 4.89 9.67 -37.18
CA LEU A 736 3.45 9.55 -37.13
C LEU A 736 2.90 10.63 -36.20
N SER A 737 1.96 11.43 -36.69
CA SER A 737 1.22 12.40 -35.88
C SER A 737 -0.15 11.81 -35.56
N ILE A 738 -0.39 11.57 -34.27
CA ILE A 738 -1.62 11.02 -33.73
C ILE A 738 -2.42 12.21 -33.21
N LYS A 739 -3.54 12.49 -33.87
CA LYS A 739 -4.40 13.61 -33.54
C LYS A 739 -5.73 13.11 -33.03
N VAL A 740 -6.04 13.48 -31.80
CA VAL A 740 -7.39 13.40 -31.24
C VAL A 740 -8.03 14.78 -31.33
N ASN A 741 -9.29 14.84 -31.75
CA ASN A 741 -10.01 16.11 -31.79
C ASN A 741 -10.13 16.70 -30.37
N GLY A 742 -9.81 17.98 -30.19
CA GLY A 742 -9.82 18.65 -28.88
C GLY A 742 -8.52 18.56 -28.06
N LEU A 743 -7.51 17.81 -28.52
CA LEU A 743 -6.18 17.73 -27.89
C LEU A 743 -5.08 18.16 -28.86
N ASP A 744 -3.93 18.56 -28.31
CA ASP A 744 -2.73 18.76 -29.10
C ASP A 744 -2.25 17.41 -29.68
N PRO A 745 -1.86 17.37 -30.97
CA PRO A 745 -1.42 16.14 -31.61
C PRO A 745 -0.11 15.65 -30.96
N GLN A 746 -0.08 14.38 -30.61
CA GLN A 746 1.15 13.74 -30.14
C GLN A 746 1.85 13.08 -31.31
N THR A 747 3.19 13.14 -31.31
CA THR A 747 3.99 12.65 -32.43
C THR A 747 4.89 11.53 -31.97
N ILE A 748 5.03 10.52 -32.83
CA ILE A 748 5.96 9.41 -32.65
C ILE A 748 7.03 9.51 -33.70
N GLU A 749 8.29 9.45 -33.29
CA GLU A 749 9.42 9.30 -34.19
C GLU A 749 9.67 7.82 -34.49
N VAL A 750 9.54 7.43 -35.75
CA VAL A 750 9.74 6.06 -36.22
C VAL A 750 11.10 5.96 -36.90
N THR A 751 11.98 5.11 -36.37
CA THR A 751 13.29 4.82 -36.95
C THR A 751 13.30 3.40 -37.47
N GLN A 752 13.61 3.21 -38.76
CA GLN A 752 13.74 1.89 -39.36
C GLN A 752 15.19 1.62 -39.76
N THR A 753 15.69 0.46 -39.35
CA THR A 753 17.04 -0.01 -39.68
C THR A 753 17.21 -0.30 -41.17
N ALA A 754 18.42 -0.14 -41.69
CA ALA A 754 18.80 -0.60 -43.02
C ALA A 754 18.93 -2.12 -43.06
N LYS A 755 18.68 -2.71 -44.23
CA LYS A 755 18.89 -4.13 -44.46
C LYS A 755 20.37 -4.50 -44.57
#